data_AF-A0A2G9N9T0-F1
#
_entry.id   AF-A0A2G9N9T0-F1
#
_cell.length_a   1.000
_cell.length_b   1.000
_cell.length_c   1.000
_cell.angle_alpha   90.00
_cell.angle_beta   90.00
_cell.angle_gamma   90.00
#
_symmetry.space_group_name_H-M   'P 1'
#
loop_
_entity.id
_entity.type
_entity.pdbx_description
1 polymer ?
#
loop_
_entity_poly.entity_id
_entity_poly.type
_entity_poly.pdbx_seq_one_letter_code
_entity_poly.pdbx_strand_id
1 'polypeptide(L)'
;MVNKRGIFSSTISKSISKKGQITVFIIIGIVLVFVTAGIIFITQSATEAGLTVSGDPVIQDDPQEFRPLQQFVEGCVQDTAKKGLITIGEQGGYISPEGKYSASEPTESDGLNLEPLKVPYWHYNSKPSSAPSVVFASHQPELYAKDDPDFSIEVQLADYMEANLDFCYSEFNSFKSQGFLVEPDTINDVTVKIATDTVNFWVKQDISAEKGGARHEMNQFFVKIPLRLKHFYEVSADLAEKEQKQHFLENIGLNNLETYAQPDISKLPPTNTLTFAAVSTNSWSTPLVKEDLKNMLTSNVPLIRYQSSADFFRFEFPESENQKVIQKSYDNMILPITLGQGVDVSFDYYGWEPYVDINEGEKTIKPENNIIKSPLPVIPFNFNFQRYYNTYDLSYPVLVSVRDPTAFGGEGYTFNFALESNIVNNRPAEADYIQPPVVQSLSSSMVCDDNKRDTQLIRTVVIDSFTKEPLDLVKIGFDVPNQDYCEIGETNTQGTLDAKYPAVYGGNVELIKTNYLSAIMPTNTYDFKEQQGMIGYAVSGLNQPVVELHQLYDVNFRVQKKTFEKCIKWHKEAELSSKNLFEPSIYTAVGGGILEGFALENLENAVDNNGELCFSQGLFENEGPEMFSYNPEMLDAKHYWKFIDQSKNLDENEQATIILRRVGDLNQNVVNDEFTTVVDVTGNTITHGKIVPGIYAVTGYLTSSNEIVIPTEERCSSGALNAIACLDLDGCCVTFPESRMESFVEGRIEWSTPETYITITPEQLYTSQEIIMTLPALNLYAVPLVPNLRVVEDLQQVEKIAEISNTQDIRKALDITFK
;
A
#
# COMPACT_ATOMS: atom_id res chain seq x y z
N MET A 1 64.20 79.05 85.92
CA MET A 1 63.27 79.10 84.77
C MET A 1 62.14 78.10 85.02
N VAL A 2 60.91 78.62 85.20
CA VAL A 2 59.57 78.10 84.85
C VAL A 2 59.35 76.57 84.88
N ASN A 3 58.37 75.94 85.55
CA ASN A 3 57.37 76.29 86.57
C ASN A 3 56.82 74.98 87.20
N LYS A 4 56.21 75.12 88.38
CA LYS A 4 55.62 74.16 89.34
C LYS A 4 54.56 73.14 88.82
N ARG A 5 54.41 72.04 89.61
CA ARG A 5 53.20 71.45 90.30
C ARG A 5 52.79 69.99 89.94
N GLY A 6 52.64 69.15 90.99
CA GLY A 6 51.31 68.63 91.42
C GLY A 6 50.89 67.16 91.15
N ILE A 7 50.92 66.35 92.23
CA ILE A 7 50.03 65.25 92.70
C ILE A 7 48.73 64.91 91.90
N PHE A 8 48.43 63.61 91.60
CA PHE A 8 47.27 62.77 92.04
C PHE A 8 47.02 61.50 91.19
N SER A 9 46.39 60.51 91.86
CA SER A 9 45.94 59.14 91.49
C SER A 9 44.93 59.00 90.33
N SER A 10 44.88 57.84 89.64
CA SER A 10 43.63 57.05 89.41
C SER A 10 43.86 55.67 88.76
N THR A 11 42.99 54.73 89.15
CA THR A 11 42.86 53.31 88.79
C THR A 11 42.13 53.11 87.46
N ILE A 12 42.49 52.09 86.66
CA ILE A 12 41.61 51.49 85.63
C ILE A 12 41.74 49.96 85.64
N SER A 13 40.65 49.25 85.97
CA SER A 13 40.47 47.81 85.76
C SER A 13 40.08 47.53 84.31
N LYS A 14 40.57 46.43 83.71
CA LYS A 14 40.12 45.94 82.40
C LYS A 14 39.61 44.51 82.51
N SER A 15 38.37 44.29 82.07
CA SER A 15 37.62 43.05 82.14
C SER A 15 38.06 42.00 81.11
N ILE A 16 37.97 40.73 81.49
CA ILE A 16 38.24 39.55 80.64
C ILE A 16 36.97 39.22 79.83
N SER A 17 37.11 39.12 78.51
CA SER A 17 36.00 38.90 77.57
C SER A 17 35.51 37.45 77.55
N LYS A 18 34.22 37.23 77.86
CA LYS A 18 33.49 35.95 77.75
C LYS A 18 33.19 35.50 76.31
N LYS A 19 34.11 35.69 75.36
CA LYS A 19 33.95 35.25 73.95
C LYS A 19 34.84 34.08 73.55
N GLY A 20 35.80 33.67 74.40
CA GLY A 20 36.66 32.51 74.14
C GLY A 20 36.12 31.16 74.63
N GLN A 21 35.20 31.15 75.60
CA GLN A 21 34.63 29.89 76.14
C GLN A 21 33.55 29.29 75.22
N ILE A 22 32.76 30.12 74.54
CA ILE A 22 31.68 29.64 73.65
C ILE A 22 32.28 28.91 72.44
N THR A 23 33.38 29.41 71.88
CA THR A 23 34.06 28.76 70.75
C THR A 23 34.63 27.40 71.12
N VAL A 24 35.11 27.22 72.35
CA VAL A 24 35.61 25.92 72.85
C VAL A 24 34.46 24.91 72.96
N PHE A 25 33.30 25.30 73.48
CA PHE A 25 32.14 24.40 73.55
C PHE A 25 31.56 24.06 72.18
N ILE A 26 31.62 24.98 71.20
CA ILE A 26 31.22 24.70 69.81
C ILE A 26 32.18 23.71 69.16
N ILE A 27 33.50 23.88 69.34
CA ILE A 27 34.49 22.94 68.81
C ILE A 27 34.34 21.56 69.44
N ILE A 28 34.14 21.48 70.76
CA ILE A 28 33.90 20.20 71.45
C ILE A 28 32.60 19.56 70.97
N GLY A 29 31.53 20.34 70.78
CA GLY A 29 30.26 19.84 70.24
C GLY A 29 30.41 19.28 68.83
N ILE A 30 31.14 19.97 67.95
CA ILE A 30 31.42 19.51 66.58
C ILE A 30 32.26 18.22 66.61
N VAL A 31 33.31 18.17 67.43
CA VAL A 31 34.14 16.96 67.58
C VAL A 31 33.30 15.79 68.12
N LEU A 32 32.44 16.04 69.11
CA LEU A 32 31.57 15.00 69.65
C LEU A 32 30.58 14.49 68.60
N VAL A 33 29.99 15.38 67.79
CA VAL A 33 29.11 14.99 66.69
C VAL A 33 29.85 14.16 65.64
N PHE A 34 31.06 14.56 65.24
CA PHE A 34 31.86 13.77 64.29
C PHE A 34 32.33 12.43 64.86
N VAL A 35 32.67 12.37 66.15
CA VAL A 35 33.04 11.10 66.80
C VAL A 35 31.81 10.20 66.93
N THR A 36 30.65 10.74 67.29
CA THR A 36 29.42 9.95 67.43
C THR A 36 28.92 9.49 66.06
N ALA A 37 28.94 10.36 65.04
CA ALA A 37 28.64 9.99 63.66
C ALA A 37 29.65 8.98 63.11
N GLY A 38 30.94 9.12 63.45
CA GLY A 38 31.98 8.16 63.09
C GLY A 38 31.79 6.80 63.77
N ILE A 39 31.42 6.77 65.05
CA ILE A 39 31.10 5.53 65.75
C ILE A 39 29.85 4.89 65.13
N ILE A 40 28.78 5.64 64.88
CA ILE A 40 27.57 5.13 64.22
C ILE A 40 27.89 4.58 62.83
N PHE A 41 28.69 5.30 62.04
CA PHE A 41 29.13 4.87 60.71
C PHE A 41 29.97 3.60 60.75
N ILE A 42 30.92 3.50 61.69
CA ILE A 42 31.75 2.29 61.88
C ILE A 42 30.92 1.13 62.42
N THR A 43 29.99 1.37 63.36
CA THR A 43 29.13 0.31 63.89
C THR A 43 28.14 -0.18 62.85
N GLN A 44 27.54 0.70 62.02
CA GLN A 44 26.70 0.30 60.89
C GLN A 44 27.52 -0.50 59.87
N SER A 45 28.71 -0.01 59.50
CA SER A 45 29.62 -0.72 58.59
C SER A 45 30.09 -2.08 59.13
N ALA A 46 30.23 -2.23 60.45
CA ALA A 46 30.68 -3.47 61.08
C ALA A 46 29.55 -4.49 61.31
N THR A 47 28.30 -4.04 61.51
CA THR A 47 27.13 -4.95 61.54
C THR A 47 26.71 -5.43 60.16
N GLU A 48 26.95 -4.66 59.10
CA GLU A 48 26.74 -5.10 57.72
C GLU A 48 27.84 -6.07 57.23
N ALA A 49 29.01 -6.09 57.88
CA ALA A 49 30.12 -6.96 57.52
C ALA A 49 29.83 -8.48 57.68
N GLY A 50 28.75 -8.86 58.39
CA GLY A 50 28.33 -10.26 58.52
C GLY A 50 27.63 -10.85 57.29
N LEU A 51 27.21 -10.01 56.32
CA LEU A 51 26.46 -10.43 55.12
C LEU A 51 26.92 -9.64 53.88
N THR A 52 28.22 -9.44 53.72
CA THR A 52 28.75 -8.82 52.49
C THR A 52 28.88 -9.86 51.38
N VAL A 53 28.34 -9.49 50.20
CA VAL A 53 28.20 -10.23 48.92
C VAL A 53 29.54 -10.71 48.29
N SER A 54 30.65 -10.71 49.03
CA SER A 54 31.99 -10.93 48.45
C SER A 54 32.94 -11.82 49.25
N GLY A 55 32.50 -12.40 50.37
CA GLY A 55 33.26 -13.45 51.05
C GLY A 55 32.45 -14.74 51.06
N ASP A 56 33.00 -15.83 50.55
CA ASP A 56 32.43 -17.16 50.81
C ASP A 56 32.42 -17.35 52.35
N PRO A 57 31.31 -17.79 52.95
CA PRO A 57 31.21 -17.93 54.39
C PRO A 57 32.29 -18.91 54.89
N VAL A 58 32.86 -18.62 56.06
CA VAL A 58 33.73 -19.59 56.76
C VAL A 58 32.83 -20.67 57.33
N ILE A 59 32.52 -21.69 56.51
CA ILE A 59 31.84 -22.90 56.98
C ILE A 59 32.85 -23.70 57.80
N GLN A 60 32.39 -24.24 58.92
CA GLN A 60 33.22 -25.07 59.80
C GLN A 60 33.67 -26.31 58.99
N ASP A 61 34.98 -26.57 58.95
CA ASP A 61 35.53 -27.68 58.17
C ASP A 61 35.19 -29.00 58.88
N ASP A 62 34.19 -29.71 58.35
CA ASP A 62 33.65 -30.92 58.97
C ASP A 62 34.68 -32.07 58.96
N PRO A 63 34.64 -32.99 59.95
CA PRO A 63 35.53 -34.14 59.97
C PRO A 63 35.43 -34.96 58.67
N GLN A 64 36.57 -35.45 58.18
CA GLN A 64 36.68 -36.15 56.89
C GLN A 64 35.67 -37.31 56.71
N GLU A 65 35.24 -37.93 57.80
CA GLU A 65 34.28 -39.04 57.79
C GLU A 65 32.83 -38.64 57.48
N PHE A 66 32.47 -37.36 57.67
CA PHE A 66 31.14 -36.80 57.41
C PHE A 66 31.04 -35.98 56.11
N ARG A 67 32.17 -35.64 55.47
CA ARG A 67 32.21 -34.91 54.18
C ARG A 67 31.28 -35.47 53.08
N PRO A 68 31.13 -36.80 52.89
CA PRO A 68 30.21 -37.33 51.88
C PRO A 68 28.74 -36.98 52.15
N LEU A 69 28.36 -36.84 53.43
CA LEU A 69 27.01 -36.45 53.84
C LEU A 69 26.79 -34.96 53.59
N GLN A 70 27.77 -34.12 53.94
CA GLN A 70 27.73 -32.68 53.64
C GLN A 70 27.58 -32.44 52.13
N GLN A 71 28.40 -33.09 51.30
CA GLN A 71 28.33 -32.98 49.84
C GLN A 71 26.99 -33.45 49.27
N PHE A 72 26.36 -34.46 49.87
CA PHE A 72 25.04 -34.90 49.48
C PHE A 72 23.98 -33.84 49.79
N VAL A 73 24.01 -33.24 50.98
CA VAL A 73 23.08 -32.16 51.36
C VAL A 73 23.29 -30.94 50.47
N GLU A 74 24.53 -30.50 50.25
CA GLU A 74 24.86 -29.41 49.34
C GLU A 74 24.42 -29.71 47.90
N GLY A 75 24.54 -30.96 47.44
CA GLY A 75 24.01 -31.41 46.15
C GLY A 75 22.49 -31.30 46.08
N CYS A 76 21.78 -31.71 47.12
CA CYS A 76 20.33 -31.53 47.25
C CYS A 76 19.91 -30.05 47.18
N VAL A 77 20.64 -29.19 47.90
CA VAL A 77 20.43 -27.74 47.87
C VAL A 77 20.68 -27.21 46.46
N GLN A 78 21.76 -27.62 45.80
CA GLN A 78 22.09 -27.20 44.44
C GLN A 78 21.03 -27.60 43.42
N ASP A 79 20.56 -28.85 43.45
CA ASP A 79 19.55 -29.35 42.50
C ASP A 79 18.19 -28.69 42.71
N THR A 80 17.79 -28.49 43.97
CA THR A 80 16.54 -27.80 44.31
C THR A 80 16.60 -26.33 43.93
N ALA A 81 17.72 -25.65 44.23
CA ALA A 81 17.92 -24.26 43.88
C ALA A 81 17.94 -24.06 42.37
N LYS A 82 18.57 -24.96 41.60
CA LYS A 82 18.55 -24.92 40.14
C LYS A 82 17.13 -25.08 39.58
N LYS A 83 16.31 -25.99 40.12
CA LYS A 83 14.89 -26.14 39.73
C LYS A 83 14.07 -24.89 40.02
N GLY A 84 14.27 -24.29 41.19
CA GLY A 84 13.63 -23.02 41.57
C GLY A 84 14.02 -21.88 40.62
N LEU A 85 15.31 -21.77 40.29
CA LEU A 85 15.81 -20.78 39.31
C LEU A 85 15.23 -21.01 37.92
N ILE A 86 15.15 -22.25 37.42
CA ILE A 86 14.53 -22.54 36.12
C ILE A 86 13.04 -22.13 36.14
N THR A 87 12.32 -22.52 37.19
CA THR A 87 10.89 -22.20 37.34
C THR A 87 10.65 -20.70 37.39
N ILE A 88 11.45 -19.95 38.15
CA ILE A 88 11.30 -18.49 38.26
C ILE A 88 11.64 -17.78 36.96
N GLY A 89 12.61 -18.30 36.20
CA GLY A 89 12.97 -17.80 34.87
C GLY A 89 11.87 -18.04 33.85
N GLU A 90 11.33 -19.26 33.79
CA GLU A 90 10.29 -19.64 32.81
C GLU A 90 8.96 -18.91 33.02
N GLN A 91 8.71 -18.39 34.22
CA GLN A 91 7.46 -17.75 34.63
C GLN A 91 7.61 -16.27 35.04
N GLY A 92 8.58 -15.54 34.46
CA GLY A 92 8.66 -14.08 34.56
C GLY A 92 8.94 -13.53 35.95
N GLY A 93 9.74 -14.26 36.72
CA GLY A 93 10.14 -13.86 38.07
C GLY A 93 9.26 -14.44 39.17
N TYR A 94 8.39 -15.40 38.88
CA TYR A 94 7.52 -16.02 39.88
C TYR A 94 7.64 -17.54 39.95
N ILE A 95 7.58 -18.10 41.16
CA ILE A 95 7.47 -19.56 41.37
C ILE A 95 6.04 -20.03 41.14
N SER A 96 5.06 -19.25 41.60
CA SER A 96 3.65 -19.55 41.43
C SER A 96 2.88 -18.26 41.15
N PRO A 97 2.79 -17.85 39.87
CA PRO A 97 2.06 -16.63 39.51
C PRO A 97 0.58 -16.72 39.88
N GLU A 98 0.10 -15.71 40.61
CA GLU A 98 -1.33 -15.51 40.89
C GLU A 98 -1.98 -14.60 39.83
N GLY A 99 -3.30 -14.65 39.71
CA GLY A 99 -4.07 -13.88 38.72
C GLY A 99 -4.76 -14.73 37.64
N LYS A 100 -5.39 -14.04 36.69
CA LYS A 100 -6.07 -14.65 35.54
C LYS A 100 -5.07 -14.78 34.39
N TYR A 101 -4.83 -15.99 33.91
CA TYR A 101 -3.98 -16.26 32.73
C TYR A 101 -4.81 -16.96 31.67
N SER A 102 -4.71 -16.53 30.42
CA SER A 102 -5.53 -17.07 29.33
C SER A 102 -4.72 -17.26 28.05
N ALA A 103 -4.97 -18.38 27.35
CA ALA A 103 -4.47 -18.59 26.00
C ALA A 103 -5.45 -18.09 24.94
N SER A 104 -6.75 -18.07 25.24
CA SER A 104 -7.81 -17.69 24.29
C SER A 104 -8.21 -16.21 24.36
N GLU A 105 -7.97 -15.56 25.50
CA GLU A 105 -8.31 -14.16 25.76
C GLU A 105 -7.12 -13.46 26.46
N PRO A 106 -5.94 -13.43 25.83
CA PRO A 106 -4.72 -12.98 26.48
C PRO A 106 -4.74 -11.50 26.86
N THR A 107 -5.47 -10.65 26.12
CA THR A 107 -5.60 -9.20 26.37
C THR A 107 -6.66 -8.86 27.43
N GLU A 108 -7.36 -9.87 27.95
CA GLU A 108 -8.35 -9.74 29.02
C GLU A 108 -7.89 -10.48 30.28
N SER A 109 -6.57 -10.57 30.46
CA SER A 109 -5.91 -11.38 31.49
C SER A 109 -4.63 -10.71 32.00
N ASP A 110 -4.12 -11.18 33.13
CA ASP A 110 -2.91 -10.65 33.79
C ASP A 110 -1.60 -11.21 33.18
N GLY A 111 -1.72 -12.15 32.23
CA GLY A 111 -0.57 -12.77 31.57
C GLY A 111 -0.95 -13.91 30.63
N LEU A 112 0.08 -14.51 30.04
CA LEU A 112 -0.04 -15.62 29.10
C LEU A 112 -0.10 -16.96 29.82
N ASN A 113 -1.01 -17.83 29.37
CA ASN A 113 -1.04 -19.24 29.76
C ASN A 113 -0.40 -20.11 28.66
N LEU A 114 0.75 -20.72 28.98
CA LEU A 114 1.58 -21.57 28.13
C LEU A 114 1.67 -22.99 28.71
N GLU A 115 0.56 -23.51 29.26
CA GLU A 115 0.45 -24.74 30.06
C GLU A 115 1.65 -25.72 29.98
N PRO A 116 2.32 -26.01 31.10
CA PRO A 116 1.95 -25.67 32.48
C PRO A 116 2.39 -24.26 32.92
N LEU A 117 3.10 -23.51 32.07
CA LEU A 117 3.72 -22.24 32.45
C LEU A 117 2.72 -21.08 32.43
N LYS A 118 2.85 -20.17 33.40
CA LYS A 118 2.13 -18.90 33.43
C LYS A 118 3.14 -17.76 33.39
N VAL A 119 3.00 -16.86 32.42
CA VAL A 119 3.95 -15.76 32.20
C VAL A 119 3.22 -14.42 32.38
N PRO A 120 3.51 -13.67 33.45
CA PRO A 120 2.83 -12.42 33.73
C PRO A 120 3.23 -11.30 32.78
N TYR A 121 2.34 -10.33 32.58
CA TYR A 121 2.67 -9.12 31.84
C TYR A 121 3.46 -8.14 32.68
N TRP A 122 4.61 -7.71 32.17
CA TRP A 122 5.38 -6.62 32.77
C TRP A 122 4.94 -5.24 32.24
N HIS A 123 4.14 -5.21 31.17
CA HIS A 123 3.43 -4.04 30.68
C HIS A 123 2.15 -4.48 29.96
N TYR A 124 0.99 -3.99 30.41
CA TYR A 124 -0.30 -4.31 29.80
C TYR A 124 -1.41 -3.32 30.18
N ASN A 125 -2.53 -3.37 29.46
CA ASN A 125 -3.73 -2.64 29.82
C ASN A 125 -4.54 -3.41 30.87
N SER A 126 -4.64 -2.84 32.07
CA SER A 126 -5.44 -3.40 33.18
C SER A 126 -6.95 -3.23 33.03
N LYS A 127 -7.41 -2.43 32.06
CA LYS A 127 -8.83 -2.29 31.72
C LYS A 127 -9.17 -3.24 30.57
N PRO A 128 -10.43 -3.67 30.45
CA PRO A 128 -10.88 -4.39 29.27
C PRO A 128 -10.50 -3.63 27.99
N SER A 129 -10.09 -4.34 26.96
CA SER A 129 -9.59 -3.74 25.71
C SER A 129 -10.67 -2.87 25.04
N SER A 130 -11.95 -3.17 25.27
CA SER A 130 -13.09 -2.39 24.79
C SER A 130 -13.42 -1.15 25.63
N ALA A 131 -12.65 -0.85 26.68
CA ALA A 131 -12.88 0.32 27.51
C ALA A 131 -12.40 1.60 26.80
N PRO A 132 -13.11 2.73 26.96
CA PRO A 132 -12.76 4.00 26.29
C PRO A 132 -11.46 4.65 26.79
N SER A 133 -10.81 4.06 27.78
CA SER A 133 -9.60 4.55 28.44
C SER A 133 -8.65 3.41 28.73
N VAL A 134 -7.36 3.64 28.50
CA VAL A 134 -6.28 2.69 28.77
C VAL A 134 -5.62 3.01 30.10
N VAL A 135 -5.40 1.99 30.94
CA VAL A 135 -4.69 2.12 32.22
C VAL A 135 -3.60 1.06 32.26
N PHE A 136 -2.35 1.49 32.11
CA PHE A 136 -1.21 0.59 32.14
C PHE A 136 -0.88 0.12 33.56
N ALA A 137 -0.60 -1.18 33.68
CA ALA A 137 -0.14 -1.83 34.89
C ALA A 137 1.08 -2.72 34.59
N SER A 138 1.70 -3.24 35.66
CA SER A 138 2.86 -4.13 35.57
C SER A 138 2.80 -5.17 36.69
N HIS A 139 3.05 -6.42 36.34
CA HIS A 139 3.32 -7.53 37.27
C HIS A 139 4.81 -7.87 37.32
N GLN A 140 5.69 -6.90 37.08
CA GLN A 140 7.13 -7.12 37.28
C GLN A 140 7.42 -7.24 38.80
N PRO A 141 8.00 -8.36 39.28
CA PRO A 141 8.36 -8.53 40.68
C PRO A 141 9.67 -7.83 41.02
N GLU A 142 9.82 -7.37 42.26
CA GLU A 142 11.11 -6.83 42.73
C GLU A 142 12.17 -7.93 42.84
N LEU A 143 13.44 -7.56 42.60
CA LEU A 143 14.54 -8.53 42.62
C LEU A 143 14.96 -8.90 44.04
N TYR A 144 15.00 -7.92 44.97
CA TYR A 144 15.61 -8.08 46.30
C TYR A 144 14.57 -8.01 47.42
N ALA A 145 14.81 -8.80 48.49
CA ALA A 145 13.93 -8.84 49.68
C ALA A 145 13.79 -7.51 50.43
N LYS A 146 14.74 -6.59 50.24
CA LYS A 146 14.68 -5.25 50.84
C LYS A 146 13.65 -4.33 50.16
N ASP A 147 13.37 -4.60 48.88
CA ASP A 147 12.50 -3.79 48.04
C ASP A 147 11.06 -4.36 48.09
N ASP A 148 10.94 -5.69 48.14
CA ASP A 148 9.69 -6.40 48.49
C ASP A 148 9.99 -7.59 49.44
N PRO A 149 9.66 -7.48 50.73
CA PRO A 149 9.95 -8.50 51.73
C PRO A 149 9.03 -9.73 51.65
N ASP A 150 7.93 -9.65 50.91
CA ASP A 150 6.92 -10.70 50.86
C ASP A 150 6.98 -11.48 49.53
N PHE A 151 7.27 -10.80 48.40
CA PHE A 151 7.14 -11.41 47.06
C PHE A 151 8.32 -11.16 46.10
N SER A 152 9.45 -10.62 46.55
CA SER A 152 10.63 -10.51 45.68
C SER A 152 11.14 -11.87 45.18
N ILE A 153 11.92 -11.86 44.09
CA ILE A 153 12.55 -13.07 43.52
C ILE A 153 13.41 -13.80 44.57
N GLU A 154 14.15 -13.06 45.41
CA GLU A 154 14.93 -13.66 46.52
C GLU A 154 14.03 -14.41 47.52
N VAL A 155 12.89 -13.82 47.91
CA VAL A 155 11.96 -14.41 48.89
C VAL A 155 11.27 -15.64 48.30
N GLN A 156 10.77 -15.53 47.07
CA GLN A 156 10.12 -16.66 46.39
C GLN A 156 11.05 -17.87 46.21
N LEU A 157 12.33 -17.64 45.92
CA LEU A 157 13.33 -18.71 45.87
C LEU A 157 13.58 -19.32 47.25
N ALA A 158 13.62 -18.51 48.32
CA ALA A 158 13.77 -19.02 49.68
C ALA A 158 12.59 -19.92 50.06
N ASP A 159 11.35 -19.45 49.85
CA ASP A 159 10.13 -20.21 50.15
C ASP A 159 10.05 -21.51 49.33
N TYR A 160 10.44 -21.45 48.05
CA TYR A 160 10.51 -22.65 47.20
C TYR A 160 11.50 -23.67 47.77
N MET A 161 12.67 -23.23 48.23
CA MET A 161 13.66 -24.11 48.83
C MET A 161 13.13 -24.75 50.12
N GLU A 162 12.52 -23.98 51.02
CA GLU A 162 11.92 -24.49 52.26
C GLU A 162 10.85 -25.55 51.99
N ALA A 163 10.00 -25.33 50.98
CA ALA A 163 8.92 -26.25 50.64
C ALA A 163 9.39 -27.53 49.92
N ASN A 164 10.56 -27.52 49.26
CA ASN A 164 10.97 -28.61 48.36
C ASN A 164 12.22 -29.39 48.81
N LEU A 165 13.01 -28.88 49.75
CA LEU A 165 14.23 -29.56 50.23
C LEU A 165 13.93 -30.89 50.93
N ASP A 166 12.81 -30.98 51.68
CA ASP A 166 12.41 -32.20 52.41
C ASP A 166 12.23 -33.41 51.48
N PHE A 167 11.80 -33.20 50.24
CA PHE A 167 11.67 -34.27 49.26
C PHE A 167 13.03 -34.88 48.88
N CYS A 168 14.10 -34.08 48.85
CA CYS A 168 15.46 -34.56 48.54
C CYS A 168 16.05 -35.41 49.67
N TYR A 169 15.69 -35.10 50.92
CA TYR A 169 16.17 -35.80 52.11
C TYR A 169 15.58 -37.20 52.31
N SER A 170 14.53 -37.56 51.57
CA SER A 170 13.99 -38.92 51.56
C SER A 170 15.01 -39.99 51.12
N GLU A 171 16.14 -39.59 50.51
CA GLU A 171 17.20 -40.45 49.99
C GLU A 171 18.36 -40.75 50.97
N PHE A 172 18.30 -40.28 52.23
CA PHE A 172 19.31 -40.64 53.26
C PHE A 172 19.42 -42.16 53.52
N ASN A 173 18.49 -42.95 53.00
CA ASN A 173 18.53 -44.41 53.06
C ASN A 173 19.82 -45.00 52.45
N SER A 174 20.42 -44.34 51.46
CA SER A 174 21.71 -44.75 50.88
C SER A 174 22.85 -44.66 51.91
N PHE A 175 22.81 -43.69 52.82
CA PHE A 175 23.80 -43.49 53.88
C PHE A 175 23.61 -44.46 55.07
N LYS A 176 22.38 -44.90 55.34
CA LYS A 176 22.13 -45.97 56.34
C LYS A 176 22.90 -47.25 56.01
N SER A 177 22.97 -47.62 54.73
CA SER A 177 23.74 -48.78 54.26
C SER A 177 25.26 -48.64 54.43
N GLN A 178 25.75 -47.41 54.58
CA GLN A 178 27.16 -47.07 54.83
C GLN A 178 27.47 -46.87 56.32
N GLY A 179 26.51 -47.17 57.20
CA GLY A 179 26.67 -47.10 58.66
C GLY A 179 26.43 -45.73 59.27
N PHE A 180 25.79 -44.80 58.55
CA PHE A 180 25.36 -43.52 59.11
C PHE A 180 23.98 -43.64 59.75
N LEU A 181 23.83 -43.04 60.93
CA LEU A 181 22.53 -42.69 61.53
C LEU A 181 22.37 -41.19 61.38
N VAL A 182 21.45 -40.76 60.50
CA VAL A 182 21.20 -39.35 60.21
C VAL A 182 19.82 -38.98 60.75
N GLU A 183 19.78 -37.94 61.57
CA GLU A 183 18.57 -37.34 62.12
C GLU A 183 18.51 -35.89 61.61
N PRO A 184 17.87 -35.65 60.44
CA PRO A 184 17.67 -34.28 59.97
C PRO A 184 16.59 -33.61 60.82
N ASP A 185 16.86 -32.38 61.27
CA ASP A 185 15.86 -31.51 61.90
C ASP A 185 15.13 -30.65 60.86
N THR A 186 14.13 -29.87 61.30
CA THR A 186 13.42 -28.91 60.46
C THR A 186 14.36 -27.82 59.94
N ILE A 187 14.12 -27.38 58.71
CA ILE A 187 14.79 -26.21 58.14
C ILE A 187 14.40 -24.99 59.00
N ASN A 188 15.41 -24.29 59.51
CA ASN A 188 15.20 -23.15 60.40
C ASN A 188 14.97 -21.85 59.62
N ASP A 189 15.70 -21.66 58.51
CA ASP A 189 15.70 -20.43 57.71
C ASP A 189 16.46 -20.66 56.39
N VAL A 190 15.90 -20.19 55.27
CA VAL A 190 16.61 -20.10 53.99
C VAL A 190 16.79 -18.64 53.59
N THR A 191 18.03 -18.25 53.32
CA THR A 191 18.34 -16.92 52.78
C THR A 191 18.92 -17.04 51.38
N VAL A 192 18.32 -16.32 50.43
CA VAL A 192 18.83 -16.20 49.05
C VAL A 192 19.39 -14.80 48.84
N LYS A 193 20.55 -14.69 48.18
CA LYS A 193 21.09 -13.42 47.68
C LYS A 193 21.49 -13.51 46.23
N ILE A 194 21.00 -12.57 45.44
CA ILE A 194 21.34 -12.43 44.03
C ILE A 194 22.54 -11.48 43.91
N ALA A 195 23.69 -12.02 43.51
CA ALA A 195 24.90 -11.26 43.20
C ALA A 195 24.99 -10.98 41.69
N THR A 196 26.07 -10.31 41.25
CA THR A 196 26.27 -9.98 39.83
C THR A 196 26.34 -11.23 38.95
N ASP A 197 27.15 -12.22 39.34
CA ASP A 197 27.40 -13.42 38.53
C ASP A 197 26.94 -14.73 39.16
N THR A 198 26.41 -14.66 40.39
CA THR A 198 25.98 -15.85 41.13
C THR A 198 24.68 -15.62 41.88
N VAL A 199 23.96 -16.70 42.14
CA VAL A 199 22.87 -16.74 43.11
C VAL A 199 23.31 -17.62 44.28
N ASN A 200 23.27 -17.05 45.46
CA ASN A 200 23.83 -17.62 46.68
C ASN A 200 22.71 -18.07 47.61
N PHE A 201 22.75 -19.32 48.03
CA PHE A 201 21.75 -19.95 48.89
C PHE A 201 22.39 -20.33 50.22
N TRP A 202 21.86 -19.80 51.32
CA TRP A 202 22.20 -20.19 52.68
C TRP A 202 21.02 -20.93 53.30
N VAL A 203 21.23 -22.19 53.65
CA VAL A 203 20.22 -23.02 54.30
C VAL A 203 20.69 -23.29 55.73
N LYS A 204 19.95 -22.79 56.71
CA LYS A 204 20.19 -23.08 58.12
C LYS A 204 19.34 -24.28 58.51
N GLN A 205 20.00 -25.41 58.74
CA GLN A 205 19.34 -26.65 59.12
C GLN A 205 20.30 -27.46 59.97
N ASP A 206 19.80 -27.95 61.09
CA ASP A 206 20.57 -28.80 62.00
C ASP A 206 20.45 -30.26 61.56
N ILE A 207 21.56 -30.85 61.13
CA ILE A 207 21.66 -32.25 60.73
C ILE A 207 22.65 -32.94 61.67
N SER A 208 22.12 -33.81 62.53
CA SER A 208 22.92 -34.65 63.42
C SER A 208 23.20 -35.98 62.73
N ALA A 209 24.47 -36.36 62.65
CA ALA A 209 24.90 -37.63 62.07
C ALA A 209 25.84 -38.40 63.01
N GLU A 210 25.64 -39.71 63.11
CA GLU A 210 26.52 -40.63 63.83
C GLU A 210 27.07 -41.72 62.92
N LYS A 211 28.39 -41.97 63.01
CA LYS A 211 29.07 -43.07 62.30
C LYS A 211 30.15 -43.67 63.16
N GLY A 212 30.09 -44.98 63.42
CA GLY A 212 31.13 -45.70 64.17
C GLY A 212 31.36 -45.17 65.60
N GLY A 213 30.36 -44.51 66.21
CA GLY A 213 30.44 -43.90 67.54
C GLY A 213 30.96 -42.46 67.56
N ALA A 214 31.37 -41.89 66.42
CA ALA A 214 31.59 -40.46 66.27
C ALA A 214 30.27 -39.77 65.93
N ARG A 215 29.95 -38.67 66.61
CA ARG A 215 28.77 -37.83 66.36
C ARG A 215 29.24 -36.45 65.90
N HIS A 216 28.60 -35.92 64.87
CA HIS A 216 28.86 -34.59 64.34
C HIS A 216 27.56 -33.87 63.99
N GLU A 217 27.53 -32.56 64.18
CA GLU A 217 26.38 -31.70 63.92
C GLU A 217 26.76 -30.66 62.87
N MET A 218 25.97 -30.59 61.80
CA MET A 218 26.11 -29.62 60.71
C MET A 218 24.90 -28.70 60.75
N ASN A 219 25.11 -27.38 60.85
CA ASN A 219 24.04 -26.43 61.16
C ASN A 219 23.73 -25.47 60.00
N GLN A 220 24.57 -25.46 58.96
CA GLN A 220 24.43 -24.56 57.82
C GLN A 220 25.03 -25.15 56.56
N PHE A 221 24.38 -24.90 55.43
CA PHE A 221 24.84 -25.29 54.10
C PHE A 221 24.82 -24.08 53.18
N PHE A 222 25.86 -23.93 52.37
CA PHE A 222 25.99 -22.81 51.45
C PHE A 222 26.25 -23.32 50.03
N VAL A 223 25.41 -22.90 49.10
CA VAL A 223 25.56 -23.25 47.68
C VAL A 223 25.60 -21.97 46.85
N LYS A 224 26.58 -21.93 45.95
CA LYS A 224 26.81 -20.82 45.02
C LYS A 224 26.55 -21.29 43.61
N ILE A 225 25.48 -20.81 43.01
CA ILE A 225 25.10 -21.14 41.64
C ILE A 225 25.66 -20.08 40.68
N PRO A 226 26.49 -20.45 39.69
CA PRO A 226 27.05 -19.52 38.71
C PRO A 226 26.02 -19.14 37.65
N LEU A 227 25.06 -18.30 38.03
CA LEU A 227 24.03 -17.74 37.16
C LEU A 227 23.99 -16.22 37.33
N ARG A 228 24.14 -15.50 36.22
CA ARG A 228 24.04 -14.03 36.14
C ARG A 228 22.57 -13.55 36.20
N LEU A 229 21.76 -14.06 37.12
CA LEU A 229 20.30 -13.82 37.16
C LEU A 229 19.96 -12.33 37.16
N LYS A 230 20.75 -11.52 37.87
CA LYS A 230 20.64 -10.06 37.88
C LYS A 230 20.65 -9.46 36.47
N HIS A 231 21.55 -9.93 35.60
CA HIS A 231 21.66 -9.45 34.22
C HIS A 231 20.42 -9.78 33.39
N PHE A 232 19.86 -10.99 33.51
CA PHE A 232 18.60 -11.35 32.83
C PHE A 232 17.44 -10.46 33.27
N TYR A 233 17.33 -10.23 34.57
CA TYR A 233 16.30 -9.36 35.13
C TYR A 233 16.47 -7.92 34.65
N GLU A 234 17.69 -7.37 34.68
CA GLU A 234 17.97 -6.00 34.24
C GLU A 234 17.68 -5.80 32.74
N VAL A 235 18.05 -6.75 31.88
CA VAL A 235 17.71 -6.72 30.44
C VAL A 235 16.20 -6.74 30.22
N SER A 236 15.49 -7.62 30.95
CA SER A 236 14.03 -7.75 30.85
C SER A 236 13.32 -6.49 31.35
N ALA A 237 13.82 -5.91 32.44
CA ALA A 237 13.28 -4.68 33.04
C ALA A 237 13.48 -3.47 32.13
N ASP A 238 14.68 -3.34 31.53
CA ASP A 238 14.96 -2.29 30.55
C ASP A 238 14.04 -2.43 29.32
N LEU A 239 13.80 -3.64 28.82
CA LEU A 239 12.84 -3.87 27.73
C LEU A 239 11.41 -3.43 28.09
N ALA A 240 10.91 -3.81 29.26
CA ALA A 240 9.58 -3.40 29.72
C ALA A 240 9.49 -1.88 29.94
N GLU A 241 10.52 -1.26 30.51
CA GLU A 241 10.58 0.19 30.69
C GLU A 241 10.65 0.94 29.35
N LYS A 242 11.35 0.39 28.36
CA LYS A 242 11.41 0.96 27.01
C LYS A 242 10.08 0.86 26.32
N GLU A 243 9.37 -0.25 26.45
CA GLU A 243 8.02 -0.38 25.90
C GLU A 243 7.09 0.69 26.48
N GLN A 244 7.07 0.83 27.81
CA GLN A 244 6.28 1.86 28.50
C GLN A 244 6.57 3.29 28.04
N LYS A 245 7.82 3.58 27.63
CA LYS A 245 8.26 4.94 27.28
C LYS A 245 8.28 5.23 25.78
N GLN A 246 8.41 4.21 24.95
CA GLN A 246 8.68 4.33 23.52
C GLN A 246 7.64 3.66 22.64
N HIS A 247 6.76 2.83 23.21
CA HIS A 247 5.67 2.16 22.50
C HIS A 247 6.16 1.40 21.26
N PHE A 248 7.23 0.62 21.41
CA PHE A 248 7.89 0.06 20.25
C PHE A 248 7.04 -1.04 19.62
N LEU A 249 6.27 -1.81 20.41
CA LEU A 249 5.35 -2.79 19.82
C LEU A 249 4.21 -2.11 19.08
N GLU A 250 3.64 -1.01 19.59
CA GLU A 250 2.58 -0.27 18.89
C GLU A 250 3.10 0.31 17.58
N ASN A 251 4.27 0.95 17.62
CA ASN A 251 4.87 1.56 16.44
C ASN A 251 5.20 0.52 15.37
N ILE A 252 5.70 -0.65 15.76
CA ILE A 252 5.95 -1.77 14.85
C ILE A 252 4.63 -2.33 14.30
N GLY A 253 3.61 -2.50 15.16
CA GLY A 253 2.27 -2.94 14.76
C GLY A 253 1.61 -1.99 13.75
N LEU A 254 1.69 -0.68 13.99
CA LEU A 254 1.19 0.36 13.08
C LEU A 254 1.95 0.38 11.75
N ASN A 255 3.29 0.29 11.77
CA ASN A 255 4.09 0.24 10.54
C ASN A 255 3.77 -1.01 9.71
N ASN A 256 3.53 -2.15 10.38
CA ASN A 256 3.04 -3.35 9.70
C ASN A 256 1.64 -3.12 9.12
N LEU A 257 0.70 -2.58 9.89
CA LEU A 257 -0.64 -2.26 9.40
C LEU A 257 -0.58 -1.37 8.15
N GLU A 258 0.19 -0.29 8.17
CA GLU A 258 0.39 0.59 7.00
C GLU A 258 1.03 -0.13 5.81
N THR A 259 1.97 -1.05 6.05
CA THR A 259 2.66 -1.81 5.00
C THR A 259 1.75 -2.83 4.32
N TYR A 260 0.91 -3.52 5.09
CA TYR A 260 0.03 -4.58 4.60
C TYR A 260 -1.35 -4.06 4.17
N ALA A 261 -1.67 -2.80 4.45
CA ALA A 261 -2.96 -2.21 4.10
C ALA A 261 -2.94 -1.45 2.77
N GLN A 262 -3.88 -1.81 1.88
CA GLN A 262 -4.03 -1.23 0.55
C GLN A 262 -5.51 -1.25 0.14
N PRO A 263 -5.95 -0.38 -0.79
CA PRO A 263 -7.30 -0.44 -1.35
C PRO A 263 -7.43 -1.62 -2.33
N ASP A 264 -7.24 -2.84 -1.81
CA ASP A 264 -7.33 -4.13 -2.49
C ASP A 264 -7.98 -5.12 -1.52
N ILE A 265 -9.02 -5.82 -1.97
CA ILE A 265 -9.78 -6.78 -1.16
C ILE A 265 -8.93 -7.92 -0.58
N SER A 266 -7.79 -8.23 -1.20
CA SER A 266 -6.83 -9.25 -0.75
C SER A 266 -5.82 -8.76 0.30
N LYS A 267 -5.93 -7.48 0.70
CA LYS A 267 -5.04 -6.79 1.64
C LYS A 267 -5.83 -6.25 2.83
N LEU A 268 -5.14 -5.77 3.86
CA LEU A 268 -5.81 -5.13 4.99
C LEU A 268 -6.48 -3.81 4.55
N PRO A 269 -7.62 -3.43 5.14
CA PRO A 269 -8.24 -2.14 4.87
C PRO A 269 -7.31 -0.97 5.24
N PRO A 270 -7.07 0.02 4.36
CA PRO A 270 -6.17 1.13 4.65
C PRO A 270 -6.75 2.05 5.73
N THR A 271 -5.89 2.55 6.61
CA THR A 271 -6.27 3.51 7.66
C THR A 271 -6.77 4.82 7.05
N ASN A 272 -6.11 5.31 6.00
CA ASN A 272 -6.55 6.45 5.22
C ASN A 272 -6.02 6.36 3.78
N THR A 273 -6.89 6.35 2.79
CA THR A 273 -6.48 6.48 1.38
C THR A 273 -7.59 7.06 0.51
N LEU A 274 -7.20 7.58 -0.65
CA LEU A 274 -8.10 8.08 -1.67
C LEU A 274 -7.89 7.27 -2.96
N THR A 275 -8.97 6.76 -3.55
CA THR A 275 -8.93 6.15 -4.87
C THR A 275 -9.92 6.84 -5.81
N PHE A 276 -9.63 6.81 -7.11
CA PHE A 276 -10.47 7.41 -8.13
C PHE A 276 -11.17 6.30 -8.90
N ALA A 277 -12.34 5.90 -8.42
CA ALA A 277 -13.18 4.89 -9.05
C ALA A 277 -14.65 5.27 -8.84
N ALA A 278 -15.49 5.01 -9.85
CA ALA A 278 -16.92 5.34 -9.81
C ALA A 278 -17.64 4.63 -8.66
N VAL A 279 -17.26 3.38 -8.38
CA VAL A 279 -17.84 2.53 -7.32
C VAL A 279 -16.77 1.66 -6.69
N SER A 280 -16.84 1.48 -5.37
CA SER A 280 -15.86 0.64 -4.68
C SER A 280 -16.09 -0.82 -4.97
N THR A 281 -15.06 -1.51 -5.44
CA THR A 281 -15.06 -2.96 -5.45
C THR A 281 -14.67 -3.56 -4.11
N ASN A 282 -14.08 -2.77 -3.22
CA ASN A 282 -13.43 -3.26 -2.01
C ASN A 282 -14.35 -3.12 -0.81
N SER A 283 -14.68 -4.26 -0.21
CA SER A 283 -15.43 -4.35 1.03
C SER A 283 -14.96 -5.55 1.84
N TRP A 284 -14.45 -5.29 3.05
CA TRP A 284 -13.86 -6.35 3.87
C TRP A 284 -14.83 -6.82 4.95
N SER A 285 -14.76 -8.10 5.29
CA SER A 285 -15.45 -8.67 6.44
C SER A 285 -14.55 -8.58 7.66
N THR A 286 -15.01 -7.96 8.75
CA THR A 286 -14.21 -7.75 9.97
C THR A 286 -13.63 -9.06 10.55
N PRO A 287 -14.34 -10.20 10.59
CA PRO A 287 -13.75 -11.48 10.97
C PRO A 287 -12.57 -11.94 10.10
N LEU A 288 -12.58 -11.68 8.79
CA LEU A 288 -11.45 -12.01 7.91
C LEU A 288 -10.27 -11.07 8.15
N VAL A 289 -10.54 -9.78 8.34
CA VAL A 289 -9.50 -8.79 8.70
C VAL A 289 -8.82 -9.16 10.01
N LYS A 290 -9.58 -9.66 11.00
CA LYS A 290 -9.00 -10.15 12.26
C LYS A 290 -8.03 -11.31 12.04
N GLU A 291 -8.38 -12.26 11.17
CA GLU A 291 -7.51 -13.39 10.83
C GLU A 291 -6.25 -12.93 10.07
N ASP A 292 -6.40 -12.00 9.14
CA ASP A 292 -5.27 -11.42 8.40
C ASP A 292 -4.32 -10.66 9.34
N LEU A 293 -4.84 -9.90 10.30
CA LEU A 293 -4.04 -9.23 11.33
C LEU A 293 -3.29 -10.25 12.20
N LYS A 294 -3.94 -11.34 12.62
CA LYS A 294 -3.29 -12.41 13.39
C LYS A 294 -2.16 -13.09 12.58
N ASN A 295 -2.36 -13.33 11.29
CA ASN A 295 -1.33 -13.87 10.40
C ASN A 295 -0.16 -12.90 10.21
N MET A 296 -0.46 -11.61 10.08
CA MET A 296 0.54 -10.55 10.03
C MET A 296 1.38 -10.52 11.31
N LEU A 297 0.76 -10.54 12.49
CA LEU A 297 1.47 -10.55 13.78
C LEU A 297 2.37 -11.78 13.93
N THR A 298 1.86 -12.96 13.57
CA THR A 298 2.62 -14.24 13.61
C THR A 298 3.87 -14.20 12.75
N SER A 299 3.83 -13.51 11.62
CA SER A 299 4.95 -13.44 10.68
C SER A 299 5.95 -12.34 11.04
N ASN A 300 5.50 -11.25 11.67
CA ASN A 300 6.30 -10.04 11.85
C ASN A 300 6.83 -9.88 13.28
N VAL A 301 6.09 -10.24 14.34
CA VAL A 301 6.60 -10.13 15.73
C VAL A 301 7.94 -10.88 15.93
N PRO A 302 8.14 -12.10 15.38
CA PRO A 302 9.42 -12.81 15.46
C PRO A 302 10.58 -12.18 14.68
N LEU A 303 10.34 -11.11 13.92
CA LEU A 303 11.39 -10.37 13.20
C LEU A 303 11.95 -9.22 14.02
N ILE A 304 11.36 -8.88 15.18
CA ILE A 304 11.89 -7.86 16.07
C ILE A 304 13.27 -8.30 16.57
N ARG A 305 14.24 -7.40 16.54
CA ARG A 305 15.64 -7.68 16.93
C ARG A 305 16.10 -6.68 17.99
N TYR A 306 16.96 -7.17 18.88
CA TYR A 306 17.56 -6.36 19.92
C TYR A 306 19.04 -6.12 19.61
N GLN A 307 19.44 -4.87 19.36
CA GLN A 307 20.75 -4.58 18.73
C GLN A 307 21.97 -5.09 19.51
N SER A 308 21.90 -5.17 20.84
CA SER A 308 23.03 -5.61 21.67
C SER A 308 22.97 -7.07 22.12
N SER A 309 21.99 -7.85 21.65
CA SER A 309 21.89 -9.28 21.99
C SER A 309 22.98 -10.10 21.29
N ALA A 310 23.30 -11.26 21.84
CA ALA A 310 24.31 -12.16 21.28
C ALA A 310 23.86 -12.81 19.97
N ASP A 311 22.56 -13.00 19.77
CA ASP A 311 21.93 -13.50 18.55
C ASP A 311 21.58 -12.41 17.52
N PHE A 312 22.01 -11.17 17.74
CA PHE A 312 21.73 -10.08 16.81
C PHE A 312 22.33 -10.37 15.42
N PHE A 313 21.46 -10.44 14.42
CA PHE A 313 21.84 -10.40 13.02
C PHE A 313 20.91 -9.44 12.27
N ARG A 314 21.51 -8.61 11.43
CA ARG A 314 20.77 -7.77 10.48
C ARG A 314 20.67 -8.52 9.15
N PHE A 315 19.47 -8.95 8.79
CA PHE A 315 19.22 -9.56 7.49
C PHE A 315 19.31 -8.50 6.38
N GLU A 316 20.00 -8.83 5.29
CA GLU A 316 20.09 -7.99 4.10
C GLU A 316 19.25 -8.60 2.98
N PHE A 317 18.23 -7.87 2.53
CA PHE A 317 17.35 -8.34 1.47
C PHE A 317 18.07 -8.31 0.11
N PRO A 318 17.83 -9.30 -0.78
CA PRO A 318 18.36 -9.29 -2.14
C PRO A 318 17.95 -8.04 -2.94
N GLU A 319 18.78 -7.65 -3.91
CA GLU A 319 18.46 -6.51 -4.78
C GLU A 319 17.14 -6.71 -5.51
N SER A 320 16.25 -5.72 -5.39
CA SER A 320 14.95 -5.65 -6.05
C SER A 320 14.52 -4.18 -6.11
N GLU A 321 13.52 -3.87 -6.96
CA GLU A 321 12.99 -2.50 -7.12
C GLU A 321 12.57 -1.87 -5.78
N ASN A 322 12.06 -2.68 -4.85
CA ASN A 322 11.56 -2.25 -3.55
C ASN A 322 12.54 -2.53 -2.39
N GLN A 323 13.76 -2.99 -2.64
CA GLN A 323 14.71 -3.42 -1.61
C GLN A 323 14.90 -2.36 -0.51
N LYS A 324 15.04 -1.08 -0.87
CA LYS A 324 15.25 0.01 0.11
C LYS A 324 14.08 0.16 1.08
N VAL A 325 12.86 0.01 0.60
CA VAL A 325 11.63 0.14 1.41
C VAL A 325 11.51 -1.06 2.34
N ILE A 326 11.70 -2.27 1.80
CA ILE A 326 11.68 -3.52 2.56
C ILE A 326 12.75 -3.50 3.66
N GLN A 327 13.98 -3.12 3.30
CA GLN A 327 15.10 -3.02 4.24
C GLN A 327 14.82 -2.00 5.34
N LYS A 328 14.28 -0.82 5.00
CA LYS A 328 13.94 0.19 6.00
C LYS A 328 12.80 -0.25 6.92
N SER A 329 11.81 -0.96 6.40
CA SER A 329 10.72 -1.53 7.20
C SER A 329 11.26 -2.55 8.21
N TYR A 330 12.17 -3.44 7.78
CA TYR A 330 12.87 -4.37 8.67
C TYR A 330 13.78 -3.64 9.69
N ASP A 331 14.55 -2.65 9.25
CA ASP A 331 15.46 -1.90 10.13
C ASP A 331 14.69 -1.16 11.25
N ASN A 332 13.45 -0.76 11.01
CA ASN A 332 12.56 -0.17 12.04
C ASN A 332 12.14 -1.17 13.12
N MET A 333 12.35 -2.48 12.92
CA MET A 333 12.09 -3.54 13.89
C MET A 333 13.34 -3.87 14.73
N ILE A 334 14.45 -3.14 14.53
CA ILE A 334 15.68 -3.27 15.31
C ILE A 334 15.65 -2.26 16.44
N LEU A 335 15.60 -2.74 17.69
CA LEU A 335 15.59 -1.92 18.89
C LEU A 335 17.03 -1.50 19.26
N PRO A 336 17.37 -0.20 19.26
CA PRO A 336 18.73 0.29 19.48
C PRO A 336 19.08 0.39 20.98
N ILE A 337 19.04 -0.74 21.67
CA ILE A 337 19.20 -0.82 23.13
C ILE A 337 20.54 -1.50 23.46
N THR A 338 21.18 -1.13 24.58
CA THR A 338 22.61 -1.42 24.87
C THR A 338 22.87 -2.46 25.97
N LEU A 339 21.86 -2.96 26.67
CA LEU A 339 22.04 -3.75 27.89
C LEU A 339 22.11 -5.28 27.67
N GLY A 340 21.92 -5.82 26.46
CA GLY A 340 21.75 -7.27 26.24
C GLY A 340 23.01 -8.06 25.90
N GLN A 341 24.21 -7.56 26.23
CA GLN A 341 25.43 -8.28 25.89
C GLN A 341 25.48 -9.67 26.54
N GLY A 342 25.78 -10.69 25.72
CA GLY A 342 25.96 -12.06 26.19
C GLY A 342 24.67 -12.79 26.57
N VAL A 343 23.51 -12.34 26.09
CA VAL A 343 22.23 -13.06 26.11
C VAL A 343 21.54 -12.92 24.75
N ASP A 344 20.78 -13.92 24.35
CA ASP A 344 19.90 -13.90 23.18
C ASP A 344 18.55 -13.30 23.58
N VAL A 345 17.90 -12.55 22.69
CA VAL A 345 16.59 -11.92 22.98
C VAL A 345 15.63 -12.18 21.82
N SER A 346 14.55 -12.93 22.08
CA SER A 346 13.49 -13.22 21.10
C SER A 346 12.15 -12.62 21.51
N PHE A 347 11.34 -12.30 20.50
CA PHE A 347 9.96 -11.84 20.61
C PHE A 347 9.08 -12.84 19.87
N ASP A 348 8.11 -13.42 20.54
CA ASP A 348 7.32 -14.53 20.00
C ASP A 348 5.81 -14.21 20.07
N TYR A 349 5.11 -14.51 18.97
CA TYR A 349 3.65 -14.46 18.87
C TYR A 349 3.11 -15.79 18.34
N TYR A 350 2.44 -16.56 19.19
CA TYR A 350 1.98 -17.92 18.85
C TYR A 350 0.58 -17.96 18.23
N GLY A 351 0.15 -16.90 17.54
CA GLY A 351 -1.17 -16.82 16.92
C GLY A 351 -2.31 -16.71 17.94
N TRP A 352 -2.04 -16.13 19.11
CA TRP A 352 -3.07 -15.84 20.10
C TRP A 352 -4.17 -14.95 19.53
N GLU A 353 -5.38 -15.00 20.05
CA GLU A 353 -6.45 -14.12 19.56
C GLU A 353 -6.19 -12.66 19.98
N PRO A 354 -5.98 -11.73 19.03
CA PRO A 354 -5.88 -10.32 19.36
C PRO A 354 -7.27 -9.72 19.63
N TYR A 355 -7.31 -8.62 20.39
CA TYR A 355 -8.47 -7.73 20.39
C TYR A 355 -8.41 -6.85 19.14
N VAL A 356 -9.52 -6.79 18.39
CA VAL A 356 -9.63 -5.98 17.17
C VAL A 356 -11.00 -5.32 17.15
N ASP A 357 -11.02 -4.01 17.08
CA ASP A 357 -12.20 -3.20 16.80
C ASP A 357 -11.87 -2.23 15.65
N ILE A 358 -12.71 -2.21 14.63
CA ILE A 358 -12.53 -1.37 13.45
C ILE A 358 -13.82 -0.57 13.25
N ASN A 359 -13.68 0.75 13.18
CA ASN A 359 -14.78 1.69 12.99
C ASN A 359 -15.94 1.51 14.01
N GLU A 360 -15.64 1.33 15.29
CA GLU A 360 -16.64 1.09 16.36
C GLU A 360 -17.49 -0.18 16.15
N GLY A 361 -16.86 -1.27 15.72
CA GLY A 361 -17.47 -2.59 15.63
C GLY A 361 -18.27 -2.82 14.35
N GLU A 362 -17.95 -2.09 13.26
CA GLU A 362 -18.55 -2.34 11.96
C GLU A 362 -18.33 -3.80 11.54
N LYS A 363 -19.37 -4.45 11.02
CA LYS A 363 -19.28 -5.84 10.51
C LYS A 363 -18.61 -5.92 9.14
N THR A 364 -18.65 -4.82 8.41
CA THR A 364 -18.19 -4.73 7.03
C THR A 364 -17.59 -3.36 6.83
N ILE A 365 -16.35 -3.34 6.36
CA ILE A 365 -15.57 -2.12 6.17
C ILE A 365 -15.68 -1.73 4.70
N LYS A 366 -16.10 -0.49 4.43
CA LYS A 366 -16.32 0.05 3.09
C LYS A 366 -15.82 1.49 3.01
N PRO A 367 -15.38 1.97 1.82
CA PRO A 367 -15.06 3.38 1.66
C PRO A 367 -16.32 4.23 1.53
N GLU A 368 -16.15 5.52 1.80
CA GLU A 368 -17.11 6.57 1.47
C GLU A 368 -16.98 6.95 -0.01
N ASN A 369 -18.06 6.81 -0.77
CA ASN A 369 -18.13 7.29 -2.14
C ASN A 369 -18.48 8.79 -2.11
N ASN A 370 -17.68 9.60 -2.81
CA ASN A 370 -17.91 11.03 -2.93
C ASN A 370 -17.90 11.44 -4.40
N ILE A 371 -18.84 12.32 -4.76
CA ILE A 371 -18.99 12.85 -6.11
C ILE A 371 -18.77 14.36 -6.07
N ILE A 372 -17.73 14.85 -6.74
CA ILE A 372 -17.55 16.27 -7.02
C ILE A 372 -18.18 16.56 -8.37
N LYS A 373 -19.27 17.33 -8.36
CA LYS A 373 -19.89 17.88 -9.57
C LYS A 373 -19.33 19.26 -9.86
N SER A 374 -19.21 19.61 -11.15
CA SER A 374 -18.81 20.95 -11.55
C SER A 374 -19.72 22.02 -10.94
N PRO A 375 -19.17 23.06 -10.30
CA PRO A 375 -19.96 24.18 -9.79
C PRO A 375 -20.43 25.12 -10.91
N LEU A 376 -19.95 24.95 -12.15
CA LEU A 376 -20.29 25.79 -13.30
C LEU A 376 -21.07 24.98 -14.36
N PRO A 377 -22.25 25.44 -14.81
CA PRO A 377 -23.10 24.70 -15.74
C PRO A 377 -22.53 24.52 -17.15
N VAL A 378 -21.41 25.18 -17.48
CA VAL A 378 -20.81 25.20 -18.83
C VAL A 378 -19.67 24.18 -18.98
N ILE A 379 -19.11 23.67 -17.88
CA ILE A 379 -18.03 22.68 -17.90
C ILE A 379 -18.54 21.44 -17.16
N PRO A 380 -19.12 20.44 -17.85
CA PRO A 380 -19.56 19.22 -17.20
C PRO A 380 -18.35 18.36 -16.85
N PHE A 381 -18.01 18.31 -15.57
CA PHE A 381 -17.15 17.26 -15.03
C PHE A 381 -17.80 16.68 -13.78
N ASN A 382 -17.76 15.36 -13.67
CA ASN A 382 -18.11 14.60 -12.48
C ASN A 382 -16.87 13.79 -12.09
N PHE A 383 -16.29 14.08 -10.93
CA PHE A 383 -15.18 13.30 -10.38
C PHE A 383 -15.70 12.46 -9.23
N ASN A 384 -15.71 11.15 -9.42
CA ASN A 384 -15.98 10.18 -8.38
C ASN A 384 -14.66 9.81 -7.69
N PHE A 385 -14.63 9.89 -6.37
CA PHE A 385 -13.52 9.40 -5.58
C PHE A 385 -14.04 8.67 -4.35
N GLN A 386 -13.24 7.72 -3.88
CA GLN A 386 -13.53 6.93 -2.71
C GLN A 386 -12.54 7.33 -1.64
N ARG A 387 -13.07 7.56 -0.44
CA ARG A 387 -12.25 7.80 0.74
C ARG A 387 -12.36 6.61 1.66
N TYR A 388 -11.23 5.96 1.90
CA TYR A 388 -11.09 4.99 2.97
C TYR A 388 -10.60 5.77 4.18
N TYR A 389 -11.32 5.68 5.28
CA TYR A 389 -10.90 6.24 6.56
C TYR A 389 -11.31 5.24 7.64
N ASN A 390 -10.38 4.37 8.01
CA ASN A 390 -10.63 3.28 8.94
C ASN A 390 -9.82 3.49 10.22
N THR A 391 -10.49 3.39 11.36
CA THR A 391 -9.86 3.49 12.69
C THR A 391 -9.69 2.10 13.27
N TYR A 392 -8.45 1.71 13.58
CA TYR A 392 -8.13 0.44 14.23
C TYR A 392 -7.84 0.65 15.71
N ASP A 393 -8.53 -0.13 16.53
CA ASP A 393 -8.15 -0.45 17.90
C ASP A 393 -7.67 -1.91 17.91
N LEU A 394 -6.43 -2.13 18.31
CA LEU A 394 -5.75 -3.41 18.24
C LEU A 394 -4.91 -3.62 19.49
N SER A 395 -5.20 -4.70 20.24
CA SER A 395 -4.35 -5.14 21.34
C SER A 395 -3.90 -6.58 21.12
N TYR A 396 -2.64 -6.87 21.39
CA TYR A 396 -2.07 -8.21 21.22
C TYR A 396 -0.89 -8.45 22.16
N PRO A 397 -0.72 -9.68 22.65
CA PRO A 397 0.41 -10.03 23.51
C PRO A 397 1.68 -10.33 22.73
N VAL A 398 2.82 -10.23 23.40
CA VAL A 398 4.13 -10.67 22.92
C VAL A 398 4.86 -11.36 24.06
N LEU A 399 5.33 -12.59 23.84
CA LEU A 399 6.24 -13.26 24.76
C LEU A 399 7.67 -12.81 24.44
N VAL A 400 8.39 -12.36 25.46
CA VAL A 400 9.80 -12.02 25.35
C VAL A 400 10.62 -13.06 26.11
N SER A 401 11.62 -13.64 25.44
CA SER A 401 12.55 -14.58 26.05
C SER A 401 13.98 -14.02 26.02
N VAL A 402 14.61 -13.94 27.19
CA VAL A 402 16.04 -13.65 27.34
C VAL A 402 16.78 -14.94 27.66
N ARG A 403 17.68 -15.40 26.78
CA ARG A 403 18.29 -16.73 26.86
C ARG A 403 19.81 -16.67 26.93
N ASP A 404 20.43 -17.58 27.67
CA ASP A 404 21.87 -17.84 27.60
C ASP A 404 22.07 -19.35 27.43
N PRO A 405 22.41 -19.84 26.24
CA PRO A 405 22.62 -21.27 26.00
C PRO A 405 23.86 -21.81 26.73
N THR A 406 24.75 -20.95 27.24
CA THR A 406 25.97 -21.35 27.95
C THR A 406 25.77 -21.50 29.46
N ALA A 407 24.67 -20.96 30.01
CA ALA A 407 24.33 -21.06 31.42
C ALA A 407 24.20 -22.52 31.88
N PHE A 408 24.39 -22.74 33.19
CA PHE A 408 24.39 -24.07 33.80
C PHE A 408 25.31 -25.10 33.14
N GLY A 409 26.46 -24.67 32.60
CA GLY A 409 27.42 -25.56 31.96
C GLY A 409 26.96 -26.08 30.60
N GLY A 410 26.12 -25.33 29.89
CA GLY A 410 25.61 -25.66 28.55
C GLY A 410 24.22 -26.27 28.51
N GLU A 411 23.53 -26.37 29.66
CA GLU A 411 22.11 -26.75 29.69
C GLU A 411 21.19 -25.59 29.28
N GLY A 412 21.68 -24.36 29.40
CA GLY A 412 20.96 -23.15 29.04
C GLY A 412 20.08 -22.61 30.17
N TYR A 413 19.75 -21.32 30.07
CA TYR A 413 18.79 -20.65 30.96
C TYR A 413 17.93 -19.70 30.14
N THR A 414 16.63 -19.64 30.47
CA THR A 414 15.66 -18.76 29.82
C THR A 414 14.91 -17.97 30.88
N PHE A 415 14.80 -16.67 30.68
CA PHE A 415 13.94 -15.77 31.43
C PHE A 415 12.84 -15.25 30.52
N ASN A 416 11.58 -15.60 30.79
CA ASN A 416 10.42 -15.27 29.98
C ASN A 416 9.57 -14.21 30.68
N PHE A 417 9.12 -13.18 29.98
CA PHE A 417 8.08 -12.27 30.46
C PHE A 417 7.19 -11.86 29.30
N ALA A 418 6.00 -11.35 29.58
CA ALA A 418 5.08 -10.92 28.54
C ALA A 418 4.95 -9.39 28.50
N LEU A 419 4.72 -8.87 27.31
CA LEU A 419 4.31 -7.48 27.06
C LEU A 419 3.02 -7.50 26.25
N GLU A 420 2.16 -6.51 26.44
CA GLU A 420 0.95 -6.34 25.63
C GLU A 420 1.02 -5.02 24.88
N SER A 421 0.87 -5.12 23.56
CA SER A 421 0.76 -3.94 22.72
C SER A 421 -0.69 -3.43 22.70
N ASN A 422 -0.86 -2.12 22.73
CA ASN A 422 -2.15 -1.43 22.76
C ASN A 422 -2.17 -0.26 21.75
N ILE A 423 -2.81 -0.48 20.61
CA ILE A 423 -3.07 0.55 19.58
C ILE A 423 -4.52 0.99 19.71
N VAL A 424 -4.72 2.29 19.79
CA VAL A 424 -6.05 2.92 19.86
C VAL A 424 -6.14 4.01 18.81
N ASN A 425 -7.15 3.92 17.94
CA ASN A 425 -7.46 4.88 16.89
C ASN A 425 -6.24 5.15 15.98
N ASN A 426 -5.61 4.08 15.50
CA ASN A 426 -4.38 4.12 14.69
C ASN A 426 -3.20 4.85 15.35
N ARG A 427 -3.12 4.86 16.68
CA ARG A 427 -2.03 5.48 17.44
C ARG A 427 -1.62 4.59 18.62
N PRO A 428 -0.37 4.68 19.09
CA PRO A 428 -0.03 4.08 20.36
C PRO A 428 -0.94 4.59 21.49
N ALA A 429 -1.42 3.70 22.33
CA ALA A 429 -2.25 4.09 23.45
C ALA A 429 -1.43 4.89 24.48
N GLU A 430 -1.97 6.03 24.91
CA GLU A 430 -1.40 6.81 26.02
C GLU A 430 -2.26 6.60 27.28
N ALA A 431 -1.62 6.62 28.45
CA ALA A 431 -2.34 6.56 29.73
C ALA A 431 -3.31 7.75 29.85
N ASP A 432 -4.52 7.49 30.35
CA ASP A 432 -5.59 8.49 30.49
C ASP A 432 -6.06 9.13 29.16
N TYR A 433 -5.67 8.57 28.00
CA TYR A 433 -6.26 8.93 26.72
C TYR A 433 -7.74 8.58 26.74
N ILE A 434 -8.59 9.61 26.69
CA ILE A 434 -10.01 9.44 26.45
C ILE A 434 -10.17 9.49 24.93
N GLN A 435 -10.60 8.37 24.34
CA GLN A 435 -10.97 8.39 22.93
C GLN A 435 -11.96 9.53 22.69
N PRO A 436 -11.63 10.54 21.87
CA PRO A 436 -12.64 11.46 21.41
C PRO A 436 -13.68 10.63 20.66
N PRO A 437 -14.99 10.91 20.83
CA PRO A 437 -16.01 10.22 20.05
C PRO A 437 -15.61 10.31 18.59
N VAL A 438 -15.66 9.18 17.87
CA VAL A 438 -15.37 9.17 16.44
C VAL A 438 -16.20 10.31 15.86
N VAL A 439 -15.52 11.27 15.22
CA VAL A 439 -16.23 12.21 14.37
C VAL A 439 -16.74 11.30 13.27
N GLN A 440 -17.98 10.82 13.45
CA GLN A 440 -18.71 10.08 12.43
C GLN A 440 -18.45 10.86 11.17
N SER A 441 -17.79 10.21 10.21
CA SER A 441 -17.71 10.78 8.89
C SER A 441 -19.13 11.21 8.53
N LEU A 442 -19.23 12.43 8.00
CA LEU A 442 -20.48 13.10 7.65
C LEU A 442 -21.53 12.05 7.32
N SER A 443 -22.46 11.84 8.26
CA SER A 443 -23.39 10.71 8.29
C SER A 443 -23.72 10.24 6.89
N SER A 444 -23.43 8.97 6.56
CA SER A 444 -23.94 8.30 5.36
C SER A 444 -25.36 8.79 5.08
N SER A 445 -25.68 9.24 3.87
CA SER A 445 -26.98 9.85 3.59
C SER A 445 -28.09 8.92 4.09
N MET A 446 -29.06 9.47 4.83
CA MET A 446 -30.22 8.70 5.29
C MET A 446 -30.96 7.99 4.15
N VAL A 447 -30.74 8.42 2.90
CA VAL A 447 -31.32 7.85 1.69
C VAL A 447 -30.73 6.48 1.36
N CYS A 448 -29.44 6.26 1.62
CA CYS A 448 -28.76 4.99 1.34
C CYS A 448 -28.72 4.02 2.54
N ASP A 449 -29.31 4.40 3.68
CA ASP A 449 -29.49 3.52 4.82
C ASP A 449 -30.34 2.30 4.43
N ASP A 450 -29.75 1.11 4.54
CA ASP A 450 -30.36 -0.18 4.18
C ASP A 450 -31.71 -0.39 4.86
N ASN A 451 -31.88 0.10 6.09
CA ASN A 451 -33.12 -0.06 6.85
C ASN A 451 -34.24 0.88 6.39
N LYS A 452 -33.93 1.87 5.54
CA LYS A 452 -34.88 2.89 5.06
C LYS A 452 -35.27 2.71 3.60
N ARG A 453 -34.74 1.70 2.90
CA ARG A 453 -35.12 1.35 1.53
C ARG A 453 -36.59 0.90 1.48
N ASP A 454 -37.45 1.70 0.85
CA ASP A 454 -38.91 1.63 0.96
C ASP A 454 -39.63 1.11 -0.30
N THR A 455 -38.89 0.57 -1.27
CA THR A 455 -39.49 -0.18 -2.39
C THR A 455 -39.88 -1.61 -1.99
N GLN A 456 -40.74 -2.24 -2.80
CA GLN A 456 -40.79 -3.71 -2.85
C GLN A 456 -39.49 -4.28 -3.46
N LEU A 457 -39.37 -5.61 -3.49
CA LEU A 457 -38.23 -6.26 -4.15
C LEU A 457 -38.23 -5.93 -5.64
N ILE A 458 -37.11 -5.41 -6.10
CA ILE A 458 -36.81 -5.15 -7.49
C ILE A 458 -35.77 -6.18 -7.92
N ARG A 459 -36.07 -6.89 -9.00
CA ARG A 459 -35.19 -7.89 -9.60
C ARG A 459 -34.38 -7.29 -10.74
N THR A 460 -33.07 -7.46 -10.69
CA THR A 460 -32.16 -7.13 -11.79
C THR A 460 -31.52 -8.41 -12.30
N VAL A 461 -31.56 -8.62 -13.62
CA VAL A 461 -30.95 -9.79 -14.28
C VAL A 461 -29.90 -9.28 -15.25
N VAL A 462 -28.66 -9.73 -15.08
CA VAL A 462 -27.50 -9.26 -15.86
C VAL A 462 -26.90 -10.41 -16.64
N ILE A 463 -26.65 -10.18 -17.93
CA ILE A 463 -26.10 -11.17 -18.84
C ILE A 463 -24.97 -10.59 -19.69
N ASP A 464 -24.16 -11.46 -20.27
CA ASP A 464 -23.18 -11.09 -21.28
C ASP A 464 -23.86 -10.74 -22.60
N SER A 465 -23.47 -9.62 -23.20
CA SER A 465 -24.04 -9.14 -24.46
C SER A 465 -23.82 -10.04 -25.68
N PHE A 466 -22.88 -10.98 -25.63
CA PHE A 466 -22.55 -11.90 -26.72
C PHE A 466 -23.01 -13.32 -26.44
N THR A 467 -22.53 -13.94 -25.37
CA THR A 467 -22.85 -15.34 -25.02
C THR A 467 -24.29 -15.49 -24.51
N LYS A 468 -24.89 -14.39 -24.05
CA LYS A 468 -26.19 -14.34 -23.36
C LYS A 468 -26.21 -15.16 -22.05
N GLU A 469 -25.05 -15.55 -21.54
CA GLU A 469 -24.92 -16.25 -20.27
C GLU A 469 -25.08 -15.28 -19.09
N PRO A 470 -25.62 -15.74 -17.95
CA PRO A 470 -25.75 -14.89 -16.76
C PRO A 470 -24.40 -14.46 -16.18
N LEU A 471 -24.31 -13.21 -15.72
CA LEU A 471 -23.12 -12.67 -15.11
C LEU A 471 -23.26 -12.56 -13.59
N ASP A 472 -22.47 -13.35 -12.87
CA ASP A 472 -22.35 -13.28 -11.42
C ASP A 472 -21.50 -12.09 -10.95
N LEU A 473 -21.52 -11.77 -9.66
CA LEU A 473 -20.64 -10.77 -9.04
C LEU A 473 -20.66 -9.39 -9.77
N VAL A 474 -21.77 -9.05 -10.42
CA VAL A 474 -21.99 -7.72 -10.97
C VAL A 474 -22.46 -6.84 -9.83
N LYS A 475 -21.68 -5.82 -9.50
CA LYS A 475 -22.05 -4.82 -8.51
C LYS A 475 -23.11 -3.92 -9.10
N ILE A 476 -24.20 -3.74 -8.36
CA ILE A 476 -25.31 -2.88 -8.73
C ILE A 476 -25.37 -1.75 -7.71
N GLY A 477 -25.20 -0.52 -8.20
CA GLY A 477 -25.41 0.69 -7.43
C GLY A 477 -26.56 1.52 -7.97
N PHE A 478 -26.97 2.50 -7.19
CA PHE A 478 -28.07 3.41 -7.51
C PHE A 478 -27.69 4.84 -7.16
N ASP A 479 -27.46 5.66 -8.19
CA ASP A 479 -27.21 7.08 -8.07
C ASP A 479 -28.53 7.82 -7.85
N VAL A 480 -28.62 8.51 -6.70
CA VAL A 480 -29.73 9.39 -6.35
C VAL A 480 -29.34 10.82 -6.73
N PRO A 481 -30.02 11.44 -7.70
CA PRO A 481 -29.60 12.71 -8.27
C PRO A 481 -29.43 13.80 -7.21
N ASN A 482 -28.21 14.34 -7.13
CA ASN A 482 -27.83 15.44 -6.23
C ASN A 482 -27.94 15.12 -4.74
N GLN A 483 -27.94 13.83 -4.37
CA GLN A 483 -28.00 13.40 -2.97
C GLN A 483 -26.85 12.46 -2.63
N ASP A 484 -26.91 11.21 -3.07
CA ASP A 484 -25.95 10.18 -2.67
C ASP A 484 -25.94 9.01 -3.66
N TYR A 485 -24.92 8.14 -3.55
CA TYR A 485 -24.77 6.93 -4.34
C TYR A 485 -24.95 5.69 -3.45
N CYS A 486 -26.01 4.94 -3.66
CA CYS A 486 -26.34 3.77 -2.83
C CYS A 486 -25.82 2.48 -3.46
N GLU A 487 -24.95 1.76 -2.75
CA GLU A 487 -24.56 0.39 -3.15
C GLU A 487 -25.71 -0.58 -2.84
N ILE A 488 -26.31 -1.19 -3.87
CA ILE A 488 -27.53 -1.98 -3.69
C ILE A 488 -27.22 -3.44 -3.37
N GLY A 489 -26.26 -4.03 -4.09
CA GLY A 489 -25.82 -5.41 -3.88
C GLY A 489 -25.09 -5.97 -5.10
N GLU A 490 -24.93 -7.29 -5.12
CA GLU A 490 -24.21 -8.01 -6.18
C GLU A 490 -25.05 -9.16 -6.74
N THR A 491 -24.92 -9.45 -8.03
CA THR A 491 -25.62 -10.58 -8.65
C THR A 491 -25.09 -11.93 -8.17
N ASN A 492 -25.99 -12.90 -7.99
CA ASN A 492 -25.64 -14.28 -7.67
C ASN A 492 -25.13 -15.07 -8.90
N THR A 493 -24.85 -16.36 -8.73
CA THR A 493 -24.38 -17.26 -9.81
C THR A 493 -25.35 -17.43 -10.98
N GLN A 494 -26.61 -16.99 -10.84
CA GLN A 494 -27.61 -16.97 -11.90
C GLN A 494 -27.72 -15.58 -12.54
N GLY A 495 -26.80 -14.66 -12.24
CA GLY A 495 -26.79 -13.28 -12.72
C GLY A 495 -27.96 -12.45 -12.21
N THR A 496 -28.54 -12.80 -11.06
CA THR A 496 -29.72 -12.12 -10.52
C THR A 496 -29.45 -11.45 -9.18
N LEU A 497 -30.05 -10.29 -8.96
CA LEU A 497 -30.13 -9.60 -7.67
C LEU A 497 -31.59 -9.25 -7.38
N ASP A 498 -32.11 -9.71 -6.25
CA ASP A 498 -33.41 -9.29 -5.71
C ASP A 498 -33.16 -8.38 -4.50
N ALA A 499 -33.36 -7.07 -4.66
CA ALA A 499 -33.04 -6.08 -3.63
C ALA A 499 -34.10 -4.99 -3.51
N LYS A 500 -34.13 -4.32 -2.35
CA LYS A 500 -34.86 -3.07 -2.16
C LYS A 500 -33.97 -1.88 -2.49
N TYR A 501 -34.59 -0.82 -2.97
CA TYR A 501 -33.96 0.44 -3.34
C TYR A 501 -34.62 1.58 -2.54
N PRO A 502 -33.99 2.76 -2.46
CA PRO A 502 -34.69 4.00 -2.09
C PRO A 502 -35.71 4.36 -3.19
N ALA A 503 -36.95 4.67 -2.82
CA ALA A 503 -37.99 5.07 -3.78
C ALA A 503 -37.78 6.53 -4.26
N VAL A 504 -37.22 6.71 -5.47
CA VAL A 504 -36.82 8.02 -6.01
C VAL A 504 -37.28 8.16 -7.46
N TYR A 505 -37.68 9.37 -7.84
CA TYR A 505 -37.92 9.76 -9.22
C TYR A 505 -36.62 10.12 -9.94
N GLY A 506 -36.30 9.39 -11.00
CA GLY A 506 -35.21 9.73 -11.93
C GLY A 506 -33.79 9.38 -11.45
N GLY A 507 -33.62 8.29 -10.70
CA GLY A 507 -32.28 7.79 -10.35
C GLY A 507 -31.63 6.99 -11.48
N ASN A 508 -30.36 6.63 -11.30
CA ASN A 508 -29.63 5.83 -12.27
C ASN A 508 -29.14 4.53 -11.63
N VAL A 509 -29.47 3.40 -12.23
CA VAL A 509 -28.95 2.09 -11.83
C VAL A 509 -27.66 1.86 -12.59
N GLU A 510 -26.56 1.71 -11.86
CA GLU A 510 -25.23 1.49 -12.43
C GLU A 510 -24.79 0.05 -12.17
N LEU A 511 -24.28 -0.61 -13.20
CA LEU A 511 -23.85 -2.01 -13.18
C LEU A 511 -22.38 -2.11 -13.56
N ILE A 512 -21.59 -2.72 -12.68
CA ILE A 512 -20.14 -2.76 -12.80
C ILE A 512 -19.64 -4.18 -12.58
N LYS A 513 -18.78 -4.63 -13.50
CA LYS A 513 -18.05 -5.90 -13.40
C LYS A 513 -16.66 -5.74 -14.00
N THR A 514 -15.65 -6.30 -13.35
CA THR A 514 -14.27 -6.30 -13.86
C THR A 514 -14.21 -6.89 -15.26
N ASN A 515 -13.46 -6.25 -16.17
CA ASN A 515 -13.33 -6.58 -17.59
C ASN A 515 -14.59 -6.33 -18.45
N TYR A 516 -15.60 -5.65 -17.93
CA TYR A 516 -16.77 -5.20 -18.69
C TYR A 516 -16.84 -3.66 -18.67
N LEU A 517 -17.44 -3.08 -19.70
CA LEU A 517 -17.86 -1.68 -19.68
C LEU A 517 -19.06 -1.54 -18.73
N SER A 518 -19.00 -0.55 -17.84
CA SER A 518 -20.11 -0.20 -16.95
C SER A 518 -21.37 0.14 -17.74
N ALA A 519 -22.54 -0.23 -17.20
CA ALA A 519 -23.82 0.15 -17.76
C ALA A 519 -24.63 1.02 -16.80
N ILE A 520 -25.14 2.15 -17.28
CA ILE A 520 -26.00 3.03 -16.49
C ILE A 520 -27.39 3.06 -17.13
N MET A 521 -28.42 2.82 -16.31
CA MET A 521 -29.80 2.79 -16.74
C MET A 521 -30.65 3.77 -15.93
N PRO A 522 -31.18 4.84 -16.56
CA PRO A 522 -32.15 5.71 -15.92
C PRO A 522 -33.36 4.90 -15.46
N THR A 523 -33.65 4.94 -14.16
CA THR A 523 -34.68 4.11 -13.52
C THR A 523 -35.45 4.94 -12.50
N ASN A 524 -36.79 4.92 -12.60
CA ASN A 524 -37.67 5.47 -11.58
C ASN A 524 -38.02 4.39 -10.55
N THR A 525 -37.27 4.31 -9.45
CA THR A 525 -37.51 3.29 -8.42
C THR A 525 -38.79 3.54 -7.64
N TYR A 526 -39.35 4.76 -7.69
CA TYR A 526 -40.63 5.08 -7.06
C TYR A 526 -41.80 4.23 -7.59
N ASP A 527 -41.73 3.81 -8.86
CA ASP A 527 -42.78 2.99 -9.50
C ASP A 527 -42.91 1.58 -8.87
N PHE A 528 -41.92 1.17 -8.07
CA PHE A 528 -41.86 -0.10 -7.35
C PHE A 528 -42.16 0.02 -5.86
N LYS A 529 -42.69 1.16 -5.40
CA LYS A 529 -43.04 1.37 -3.99
C LYS A 529 -44.13 0.41 -3.50
N GLU A 530 -45.14 0.17 -4.32
CA GLU A 530 -46.32 -0.63 -3.97
C GLU A 530 -46.34 -2.02 -4.63
N GLN A 531 -45.42 -2.30 -5.55
CA GLN A 531 -45.38 -3.55 -6.32
C GLN A 531 -43.95 -3.99 -6.60
N GLN A 532 -43.73 -5.30 -6.70
CA GLN A 532 -42.47 -5.86 -7.19
C GLN A 532 -42.23 -5.47 -8.64
N GLY A 533 -40.98 -5.41 -9.05
CA GLY A 533 -40.62 -5.04 -10.41
C GLY A 533 -39.33 -5.66 -10.92
N MET A 534 -39.02 -5.36 -12.17
CA MET A 534 -37.78 -5.77 -12.82
C MET A 534 -37.10 -4.57 -13.46
N ILE A 535 -35.79 -4.46 -13.29
CA ILE A 535 -34.93 -3.50 -13.98
C ILE A 535 -34.27 -4.23 -15.16
N GLY A 536 -34.44 -3.67 -16.35
CA GLY A 536 -33.89 -4.19 -17.60
C GLY A 536 -34.78 -3.89 -18.79
N TYR A 537 -34.38 -4.38 -19.96
CA TYR A 537 -35.10 -4.21 -21.22
C TYR A 537 -35.32 -5.55 -21.91
N ALA A 538 -36.29 -5.59 -22.82
CA ALA A 538 -36.56 -6.80 -23.60
C ALA A 538 -35.41 -7.08 -24.58
N VAL A 539 -34.84 -8.28 -24.49
CA VAL A 539 -33.82 -8.80 -25.42
C VAL A 539 -34.41 -9.97 -26.20
N SER A 540 -34.16 -10.00 -27.52
CA SER A 540 -34.68 -11.04 -28.39
C SER A 540 -34.25 -12.44 -27.93
N GLY A 541 -35.20 -13.37 -27.85
CA GLY A 541 -34.95 -14.76 -27.41
C GLY A 541 -35.01 -14.98 -25.89
N LEU A 542 -35.20 -13.93 -25.08
CA LEU A 542 -35.35 -14.05 -23.64
C LEU A 542 -36.79 -13.71 -23.20
N ASN A 543 -37.28 -14.46 -22.20
CA ASN A 543 -38.66 -14.34 -21.72
C ASN A 543 -38.84 -13.30 -20.60
N GLN A 544 -37.77 -12.59 -20.22
CA GLN A 544 -37.78 -11.59 -19.16
C GLN A 544 -36.85 -10.42 -19.53
N PRO A 545 -37.10 -9.21 -19.00
CA PRO A 545 -36.19 -8.09 -19.14
C PRO A 545 -34.83 -8.41 -18.51
N VAL A 546 -33.75 -8.00 -19.19
CA VAL A 546 -32.37 -8.19 -18.74
C VAL A 546 -31.55 -6.93 -19.02
N VAL A 547 -30.34 -6.89 -18.46
CA VAL A 547 -29.33 -5.89 -18.74
C VAL A 547 -28.13 -6.59 -19.35
N GLU A 548 -27.74 -6.18 -20.55
CA GLU A 548 -26.55 -6.72 -21.23
C GLU A 548 -25.33 -5.88 -20.85
N LEU A 549 -24.26 -6.54 -20.38
CA LEU A 549 -22.95 -5.92 -20.21
C LEU A 549 -22.02 -6.31 -21.37
N HIS A 550 -21.21 -5.34 -21.79
CA HIS A 550 -20.25 -5.50 -22.86
C HIS A 550 -18.86 -5.80 -22.31
N GLN A 551 -18.28 -6.95 -22.64
CA GLN A 551 -16.91 -7.28 -22.27
C GLN A 551 -15.91 -6.38 -23.02
N LEU A 552 -14.90 -5.88 -22.32
CA LEU A 552 -13.75 -5.20 -22.94
C LEU A 552 -12.99 -6.22 -23.81
N TYR A 553 -12.89 -5.96 -25.11
CA TYR A 553 -12.26 -6.88 -26.06
C TYR A 553 -10.95 -6.32 -26.59
N ASP A 554 -9.88 -7.08 -26.45
CA ASP A 554 -8.59 -6.80 -27.07
C ASP A 554 -8.58 -7.35 -28.51
N VAL A 555 -8.40 -6.45 -29.49
CA VAL A 555 -8.43 -6.82 -30.91
C VAL A 555 -7.25 -6.19 -31.67
N ASN A 556 -6.86 -6.84 -32.76
CA ASN A 556 -5.83 -6.33 -33.67
C ASN A 556 -6.44 -5.29 -34.59
N PHE A 557 -5.80 -4.14 -34.70
CA PHE A 557 -6.13 -3.10 -35.66
C PHE A 557 -5.10 -3.04 -36.77
N ARG A 558 -5.59 -2.94 -38.00
CA ARG A 558 -4.80 -2.61 -39.18
C ARG A 558 -5.45 -1.42 -39.88
N VAL A 559 -4.63 -0.53 -40.42
CA VAL A 559 -5.10 0.57 -41.24
C VAL A 559 -4.64 0.40 -42.68
N GLN A 560 -5.54 0.66 -43.61
CA GLN A 560 -5.29 0.73 -45.04
C GLN A 560 -5.65 2.13 -45.55
N LYS A 561 -5.19 2.46 -46.76
CA LYS A 561 -5.55 3.70 -47.45
C LYS A 561 -6.21 3.43 -48.79
N LYS A 562 -7.11 4.34 -49.20
CA LYS A 562 -7.64 4.47 -50.57
C LYS A 562 -7.34 5.87 -51.06
N THR A 563 -6.90 6.01 -52.30
CA THR A 563 -6.31 7.27 -52.74
C THR A 563 -7.24 8.12 -53.58
N PHE A 564 -7.17 9.43 -53.36
CA PHE A 564 -7.57 10.44 -54.31
C PHE A 564 -6.38 10.75 -55.22
N GLU A 565 -6.59 10.58 -56.53
CA GLU A 565 -5.59 10.86 -57.56
C GLU A 565 -5.91 12.16 -58.26
N LYS A 566 -4.89 13.01 -58.44
CA LYS A 566 -5.05 14.27 -59.15
C LYS A 566 -5.07 14.01 -60.65
N CYS A 567 -5.99 14.64 -61.35
CA CYS A 567 -6.12 14.58 -62.79
C CYS A 567 -6.23 15.98 -63.39
N ILE A 568 -5.78 16.11 -64.62
CA ILE A 568 -5.81 17.37 -65.38
C ILE A 568 -6.41 17.11 -66.76
N LYS A 569 -7.41 17.91 -67.15
CA LYS A 569 -7.99 17.89 -68.49
C LYS A 569 -7.13 18.70 -69.45
N TRP A 570 -6.59 18.03 -70.45
CA TRP A 570 -5.72 18.59 -71.47
C TRP A 570 -6.49 18.76 -72.79
N HIS A 571 -6.73 20.02 -73.19
CA HIS A 571 -7.33 20.30 -74.50
C HIS A 571 -6.26 20.27 -75.61
N LYS A 572 -6.22 19.17 -76.38
CA LYS A 572 -5.30 18.97 -77.53
C LYS A 572 -5.33 20.08 -78.60
N GLU A 573 -6.36 20.93 -78.65
CA GLU A 573 -6.55 21.90 -79.74
C GLU A 573 -6.28 23.39 -79.39
N ALA A 574 -5.94 23.74 -78.14
CA ALA A 574 -5.84 25.15 -77.72
C ALA A 574 -4.42 25.72 -77.51
N GLU A 575 -3.37 24.91 -77.43
CA GLU A 575 -2.01 25.40 -77.08
C GLU A 575 -0.91 25.06 -78.11
N LEU A 576 -1.28 24.86 -79.38
CA LEU A 576 -0.30 24.67 -80.47
C LEU A 576 0.34 25.97 -81.00
N SER A 577 0.22 27.11 -80.30
CA SER A 577 0.81 28.39 -80.72
C SER A 577 1.91 28.98 -79.83
N SER A 578 2.25 28.38 -78.68
CA SER A 578 3.36 28.86 -77.84
C SER A 578 4.36 27.73 -77.55
N LYS A 579 5.35 27.61 -78.44
CA LYS A 579 6.59 26.83 -78.24
C LYS A 579 7.47 27.28 -77.05
N ASN A 580 6.95 28.07 -76.11
CA ASN A 580 7.72 28.79 -75.09
C ASN A 580 7.28 28.54 -73.63
N LEU A 581 6.47 27.52 -73.33
CA LEU A 581 6.02 27.28 -71.95
C LEU A 581 6.93 26.36 -71.11
N PHE A 582 7.99 25.79 -71.68
CA PHE A 582 8.95 24.99 -70.91
C PHE A 582 10.38 25.23 -71.40
N GLU A 583 11.08 26.21 -70.80
CA GLU A 583 12.53 26.30 -70.96
C GLU A 583 13.23 25.20 -70.14
N PRO A 584 14.14 24.40 -70.73
CA PRO A 584 14.84 23.31 -70.07
C PRO A 584 16.08 23.82 -69.33
N SER A 585 15.89 24.66 -68.32
CA SER A 585 16.98 25.08 -67.44
C SER A 585 16.51 25.21 -66.00
N ILE A 586 16.59 24.10 -65.26
CA ILE A 586 17.04 23.97 -63.86
C ILE A 586 16.83 22.49 -63.51
N TYR A 587 17.89 21.68 -63.63
CA TYR A 587 18.03 20.41 -62.91
C TYR A 587 19.49 20.27 -62.51
N THR A 588 19.78 20.61 -61.26
CA THR A 588 21.01 20.22 -60.56
C THR A 588 20.63 19.37 -59.36
N ALA A 589 20.90 18.08 -59.49
CA ALA A 589 21.28 17.09 -58.48
C ALA A 589 20.87 17.32 -57.01
N VAL A 590 19.90 16.53 -56.53
CA VAL A 590 19.93 15.90 -55.21
C VAL A 590 19.40 14.48 -55.37
N GLY A 591 20.18 13.49 -54.92
CA GLY A 591 20.08 12.11 -55.39
C GLY A 591 19.07 11.22 -54.66
N GLY A 592 18.81 10.08 -55.31
CA GLY A 592 18.41 8.82 -54.67
C GLY A 592 16.95 8.43 -54.79
N GLY A 593 16.54 7.84 -55.92
CA GLY A 593 15.29 7.06 -55.99
C GLY A 593 14.56 7.07 -57.34
N ILE A 594 15.02 6.26 -58.29
CA ILE A 594 14.29 5.60 -59.40
C ILE A 594 13.08 6.32 -60.06
N LEU A 595 13.15 7.61 -60.38
CA LEU A 595 12.35 8.25 -61.44
C LEU A 595 13.17 9.37 -62.12
N GLU A 596 14.42 9.08 -62.47
CA GLU A 596 15.18 9.95 -63.38
C GLU A 596 14.67 9.74 -64.80
N GLY A 597 13.91 10.72 -65.31
CA GLY A 597 13.65 10.85 -66.75
C GLY A 597 12.20 10.65 -67.20
N PHE A 598 11.20 11.25 -66.54
CA PHE A 598 10.01 11.66 -67.28
C PHE A 598 10.32 12.98 -68.01
N ALA A 599 10.88 12.88 -69.22
CA ALA A 599 10.92 14.01 -70.13
C ALA A 599 9.49 14.52 -70.37
N LEU A 600 9.30 15.84 -70.52
CA LEU A 600 8.01 16.46 -70.89
C LEU A 600 7.38 15.81 -72.14
N GLU A 601 8.20 15.26 -73.05
CA GLU A 601 7.74 14.47 -74.22
C GLU A 601 6.97 13.18 -73.85
N ASN A 602 7.11 12.65 -72.63
CA ASN A 602 6.38 11.46 -72.16
C ASN A 602 5.01 11.80 -71.52
N LEU A 603 4.79 13.05 -71.09
CA LEU A 603 3.50 13.51 -70.55
C LEU A 603 2.43 13.57 -71.63
N GLU A 604 2.77 13.98 -72.85
CA GLU A 604 1.84 13.95 -74.00
C GLU A 604 1.39 12.53 -74.38
N ASN A 605 2.24 11.52 -74.16
CA ASN A 605 1.93 10.12 -74.40
C ASN A 605 1.16 9.45 -73.24
N ALA A 606 1.12 10.09 -72.06
CA ALA A 606 0.39 9.63 -70.87
C ALA A 606 -1.05 10.15 -70.80
N VAL A 607 -1.43 11.08 -71.68
CA VAL A 607 -2.81 11.54 -71.82
C VAL A 607 -3.66 10.41 -72.41
N ASP A 608 -4.73 10.06 -71.72
CA ASP A 608 -5.64 9.02 -72.17
C ASP A 608 -6.40 9.43 -73.46
N ASN A 609 -7.20 8.50 -73.99
CA ASN A 609 -8.00 8.77 -75.19
C ASN A 609 -9.07 9.87 -74.99
N ASN A 610 -9.34 10.28 -73.75
CA ASN A 610 -10.30 11.32 -73.39
C ASN A 610 -9.65 12.69 -73.16
N GLY A 611 -8.33 12.80 -73.29
CA GLY A 611 -7.63 14.05 -73.00
C GLY A 611 -7.35 14.27 -71.52
N GLU A 612 -7.41 13.22 -70.70
CA GLU A 612 -7.20 13.29 -69.26
C GLU A 612 -5.80 12.75 -68.90
N LEU A 613 -5.09 13.48 -68.05
CA LEU A 613 -3.81 13.06 -67.46
C LEU A 613 -4.00 12.91 -65.95
N CYS A 614 -3.96 11.68 -65.46
CA CYS A 614 -4.07 11.37 -64.03
C CYS A 614 -2.72 10.93 -63.46
N PHE A 615 -2.39 11.43 -62.28
CA PHE A 615 -1.14 11.14 -61.59
C PHE A 615 -1.36 10.04 -60.57
N SER A 616 -1.15 8.80 -61.00
CA SER A 616 -1.03 7.63 -60.13
C SER A 616 0.41 7.13 -60.11
N GLN A 617 0.83 6.45 -59.04
CA GLN A 617 2.15 5.83 -59.02
C GLN A 617 2.14 4.56 -59.88
N GLY A 618 2.90 4.55 -60.98
CA GLY A 618 3.22 3.35 -61.76
C GLY A 618 2.58 3.30 -63.15
N LEU A 619 3.38 2.92 -64.16
CA LEU A 619 2.95 2.76 -65.56
C LEU A 619 1.91 1.62 -65.79
N PHE A 620 1.56 0.85 -64.75
CA PHE A 620 0.73 -0.36 -64.86
C PHE A 620 -0.22 -0.63 -63.66
N GLU A 621 -0.52 0.32 -62.76
CA GLU A 621 -1.22 0.01 -61.50
C GLU A 621 -2.64 0.62 -61.31
N ASN A 622 -3.30 1.10 -62.37
CA ASN A 622 -4.69 1.56 -62.26
C ASN A 622 -5.68 0.43 -62.63
N GLU A 623 -5.99 -0.47 -61.68
CA GLU A 623 -7.05 -1.48 -61.83
C GLU A 623 -8.23 -1.30 -60.84
N GLY A 624 -8.39 -0.12 -60.23
CA GLY A 624 -9.56 0.22 -59.41
C GLY A 624 -10.62 1.01 -60.19
N PRO A 625 -11.93 0.78 -60.00
CA PRO A 625 -12.96 1.62 -60.59
C PRO A 625 -12.97 3.02 -59.96
N GLU A 626 -13.10 4.05 -60.80
CA GLU A 626 -13.41 5.42 -60.36
C GLU A 626 -14.82 5.44 -59.75
N MET A 627 -14.94 5.84 -58.48
CA MET A 627 -16.25 5.96 -57.83
C MET A 627 -16.76 7.39 -57.72
N PHE A 628 -15.86 8.35 -57.60
CA PHE A 628 -16.21 9.75 -57.39
C PHE A 628 -15.13 10.66 -57.95
N SER A 629 -15.54 11.78 -58.54
CA SER A 629 -14.62 12.83 -58.92
C SER A 629 -15.20 14.22 -58.64
N TYR A 630 -14.31 15.17 -58.37
CA TYR A 630 -14.70 16.57 -58.12
C TYR A 630 -13.62 17.55 -58.55
N ASN A 631 -14.06 18.77 -58.92
CA ASN A 631 -13.17 19.88 -59.27
C ASN A 631 -12.96 20.76 -58.02
N PRO A 632 -11.71 21.08 -57.63
CA PRO A 632 -11.44 22.05 -56.56
C PRO A 632 -11.95 23.44 -56.90
N GLU A 633 -12.57 24.13 -55.94
CA GLU A 633 -13.20 25.45 -56.17
C GLU A 633 -12.19 26.56 -56.53
N MET A 634 -10.96 26.44 -56.05
CA MET A 634 -9.90 27.44 -56.20
C MET A 634 -8.95 27.16 -57.37
N LEU A 635 -9.14 26.05 -58.09
CA LEU A 635 -8.37 25.71 -59.28
C LEU A 635 -9.22 25.91 -60.53
N ASP A 636 -8.54 26.06 -61.67
CA ASP A 636 -9.26 26.11 -62.95
C ASP A 636 -10.00 24.79 -63.20
N ALA A 637 -10.98 24.82 -64.11
CA ALA A 637 -11.80 23.64 -64.42
C ALA A 637 -11.01 22.48 -65.05
N LYS A 638 -9.69 22.62 -65.26
CA LYS A 638 -8.83 21.55 -65.74
C LYS A 638 -8.41 20.63 -64.61
N HIS A 639 -8.24 21.12 -63.39
CA HIS A 639 -7.85 20.30 -62.23
C HIS A 639 -9.05 19.60 -61.59
N TYR A 640 -8.90 18.33 -61.29
CA TYR A 640 -9.90 17.55 -60.58
C TYR A 640 -9.26 16.35 -59.87
N TRP A 641 -9.96 15.79 -58.89
CA TRP A 641 -9.50 14.63 -58.13
C TRP A 641 -10.45 13.46 -58.33
N LYS A 642 -9.90 12.24 -58.46
CA LYS A 642 -10.64 10.99 -58.60
C LYS A 642 -10.40 10.08 -57.39
N PHE A 643 -11.46 9.56 -56.78
CA PHE A 643 -11.35 8.54 -55.74
C PHE A 643 -11.29 7.14 -56.36
N ILE A 644 -10.24 6.40 -56.03
CA ILE A 644 -10.00 5.04 -56.53
C ILE A 644 -10.36 4.01 -55.47
N ASP A 645 -11.27 3.09 -55.79
CA ASP A 645 -11.73 2.04 -54.86
C ASP A 645 -10.74 0.87 -54.76
N GLN A 646 -9.49 1.15 -54.39
CA GLN A 646 -8.45 0.14 -54.26
C GLN A 646 -7.71 0.32 -52.93
N SER A 647 -7.91 -0.62 -52.01
CA SER A 647 -7.21 -0.60 -50.72
C SER A 647 -5.72 -0.90 -50.92
N LYS A 648 -4.87 -0.04 -50.35
CA LYS A 648 -3.43 -0.22 -50.25
C LYS A 648 -3.02 -0.23 -48.77
N ASN A 649 -1.95 -0.94 -48.44
CA ASN A 649 -1.37 -0.81 -47.10
C ASN A 649 -0.70 0.57 -46.98
N LEU A 650 -0.49 1.02 -45.74
CA LEU A 650 0.28 2.24 -45.51
C LEU A 650 1.76 2.00 -45.81
N ASP A 651 2.42 3.03 -46.32
CA ASP A 651 3.86 3.03 -46.59
C ASP A 651 4.66 3.16 -45.28
N GLU A 652 5.92 2.72 -45.25
CA GLU A 652 6.73 2.66 -44.00
C GLU A 652 6.89 4.02 -43.27
N ASN A 653 6.75 5.11 -44.02
CA ASN A 653 6.85 6.51 -43.58
C ASN A 653 5.50 7.15 -43.24
N GLU A 654 4.41 6.40 -43.35
CA GLU A 654 3.06 6.87 -43.05
C GLU A 654 2.60 6.42 -41.68
N GLN A 655 1.84 7.28 -41.01
CA GLN A 655 1.22 7.01 -39.73
C GLN A 655 -0.27 7.35 -39.81
N ALA A 656 -1.10 6.41 -39.40
CA ALA A 656 -2.52 6.62 -39.21
C ALA A 656 -2.86 6.69 -37.72
N THR A 657 -3.59 7.73 -37.32
CA THR A 657 -4.18 7.86 -35.99
C THR A 657 -5.68 7.87 -36.13
N ILE A 658 -6.37 6.90 -35.53
CA ILE A 658 -7.82 6.79 -35.53
C ILE A 658 -8.35 6.82 -34.11
N ILE A 659 -9.24 7.77 -33.84
CA ILE A 659 -9.92 7.97 -32.57
C ILE A 659 -11.35 7.46 -32.74
N LEU A 660 -11.68 6.42 -31.97
CA LEU A 660 -13.01 5.83 -31.91
C LEU A 660 -13.63 6.26 -30.58
N ARG A 661 -14.58 7.20 -30.63
CA ARG A 661 -15.33 7.65 -29.46
C ARG A 661 -16.72 7.03 -29.48
N ARG A 662 -17.02 6.20 -28.49
CA ARG A 662 -18.33 5.60 -28.31
C ARG A 662 -19.33 6.68 -27.88
N VAL A 663 -20.32 6.93 -28.71
CA VAL A 663 -21.35 7.97 -28.52
C VAL A 663 -22.69 7.40 -28.07
N GLY A 664 -22.85 6.07 -28.09
CA GLY A 664 -24.07 5.43 -27.62
C GLY A 664 -23.96 3.92 -27.52
N ASP A 665 -24.88 3.35 -26.75
CA ASP A 665 -25.12 1.91 -26.71
C ASP A 665 -25.99 1.47 -27.89
N LEU A 666 -26.03 0.16 -28.17
CA LEU A 666 -26.96 -0.42 -29.14
C LEU A 666 -28.41 -0.37 -28.60
N ASN A 667 -28.56 -0.36 -27.28
CA ASN A 667 -29.83 -0.18 -26.61
C ASN A 667 -30.00 1.26 -26.10
N GLN A 668 -31.05 1.95 -26.56
CA GLN A 668 -31.33 3.34 -26.20
C GLN A 668 -31.70 3.54 -24.71
N ASN A 669 -32.03 2.47 -23.99
CA ASN A 669 -32.34 2.54 -22.54
C ASN A 669 -31.09 2.54 -21.66
N VAL A 670 -29.91 2.30 -22.25
CA VAL A 670 -28.63 2.29 -21.55
C VAL A 670 -27.85 3.55 -21.89
N VAL A 671 -27.57 4.36 -20.87
CA VAL A 671 -26.75 5.56 -20.96
C VAL A 671 -25.35 5.17 -20.50
N ASN A 672 -24.49 4.71 -21.39
CA ASN A 672 -23.18 4.20 -20.98
C ASN A 672 -22.14 5.32 -20.76
N ASP A 673 -21.08 4.99 -20.02
CA ASP A 673 -19.88 5.81 -19.90
C ASP A 673 -19.23 6.07 -21.26
N GLU A 674 -18.66 7.27 -21.42
CA GLU A 674 -17.86 7.62 -22.60
C GLU A 674 -16.65 6.69 -22.69
N PHE A 675 -16.62 5.82 -23.70
CA PHE A 675 -15.47 4.98 -24.02
C PHE A 675 -14.76 5.55 -25.24
N THR A 676 -13.46 5.82 -25.12
CA THR A 676 -12.63 6.26 -26.25
C THR A 676 -11.43 5.33 -26.38
N THR A 677 -11.14 4.91 -27.61
CA THR A 677 -9.91 4.18 -27.94
C THR A 677 -9.19 4.89 -29.08
N VAL A 678 -7.86 4.90 -29.01
CA VAL A 678 -6.99 5.54 -30.00
C VAL A 678 -6.13 4.44 -30.61
N VAL A 679 -6.15 4.38 -31.94
CA VAL A 679 -5.45 3.39 -32.75
C VAL A 679 -4.41 4.11 -33.56
N ASP A 680 -3.14 3.94 -33.19
CA ASP A 680 -1.99 4.47 -33.90
C ASP A 680 -1.27 3.33 -34.65
N VAL A 681 -1.16 3.44 -35.97
CA VAL A 681 -0.54 2.45 -36.85
C VAL A 681 0.48 3.14 -37.75
N THR A 682 1.71 2.61 -37.83
CA THR A 682 2.76 3.13 -38.71
C THR A 682 3.09 2.09 -39.78
N GLY A 683 3.02 2.46 -41.05
CA GLY A 683 3.14 1.53 -42.16
C GLY A 683 2.16 0.36 -42.05
N ASN A 684 2.60 -0.83 -42.45
CA ASN A 684 1.76 -2.04 -42.46
C ASN A 684 1.80 -2.84 -41.15
N THR A 685 2.06 -2.19 -40.01
CA THR A 685 2.07 -2.86 -38.71
C THR A 685 0.66 -3.14 -38.20
N ILE A 686 0.55 -4.06 -37.26
CA ILE A 686 -0.69 -4.34 -36.51
C ILE A 686 -0.53 -3.71 -35.12
N THR A 687 -1.57 -3.03 -34.65
CA THR A 687 -1.61 -2.44 -33.31
C THR A 687 -2.71 -3.09 -32.48
N HIS A 688 -2.44 -3.36 -31.21
CA HIS A 688 -3.44 -3.91 -30.29
C HIS A 688 -4.22 -2.79 -29.62
N GLY A 689 -5.54 -2.91 -29.56
CA GLY A 689 -6.39 -1.94 -28.86
C GLY A 689 -7.60 -2.59 -28.21
N LYS A 690 -8.09 -1.95 -27.15
CA LYS A 690 -9.35 -2.33 -26.51
C LYS A 690 -10.52 -1.63 -27.18
N ILE A 691 -11.61 -2.36 -27.39
CA ILE A 691 -12.86 -1.84 -27.91
C ILE A 691 -14.03 -2.66 -27.36
N VAL A 692 -15.25 -2.13 -27.49
CA VAL A 692 -16.50 -2.75 -27.04
C VAL A 692 -17.58 -2.53 -28.10
N PRO A 693 -18.68 -3.30 -28.09
CA PRO A 693 -19.82 -3.03 -28.96
C PRO A 693 -20.46 -1.67 -28.67
N GLY A 694 -21.00 -1.02 -29.69
CA GLY A 694 -21.67 0.28 -29.56
C GLY A 694 -21.70 1.09 -30.84
N ILE A 695 -22.15 2.34 -30.69
CA ILE A 695 -22.22 3.34 -31.74
C ILE A 695 -21.04 4.29 -31.57
N TYR A 696 -20.24 4.51 -32.61
CA TYR A 696 -19.01 5.29 -32.54
C TYR A 696 -18.98 6.46 -33.51
N ALA A 697 -18.50 7.60 -33.01
CA ALA A 697 -17.94 8.66 -33.82
C ALA A 697 -16.48 8.32 -34.15
N VAL A 698 -16.07 8.57 -35.39
CA VAL A 698 -14.72 8.23 -35.88
C VAL A 698 -14.03 9.50 -36.34
N THR A 699 -12.80 9.69 -35.89
CA THR A 699 -11.90 10.71 -36.42
C THR A 699 -10.60 10.04 -36.79
N GLY A 700 -10.16 10.19 -38.04
CA GLY A 700 -8.94 9.56 -38.52
C GLY A 700 -8.06 10.57 -39.22
N TYR A 701 -6.76 10.47 -39.00
CA TYR A 701 -5.73 11.24 -39.68
C TYR A 701 -4.73 10.27 -40.28
N LEU A 702 -4.31 10.54 -41.51
CA LEU A 702 -3.17 9.89 -42.14
C LEU A 702 -2.10 10.95 -42.38
N THR A 703 -0.93 10.75 -41.80
CA THR A 703 0.23 11.62 -41.96
C THR A 703 1.36 10.87 -42.64
N SER A 704 2.15 11.60 -43.42
CA SER A 704 3.36 11.09 -44.05
C SER A 704 4.55 11.92 -43.59
N SER A 705 5.64 11.24 -43.24
CA SER A 705 6.91 11.84 -42.83
C SER A 705 7.85 12.12 -44.01
N ASN A 706 7.39 11.91 -45.24
CA ASN A 706 8.14 12.34 -46.42
C ASN A 706 8.05 13.86 -46.60
N GLU A 707 9.13 14.44 -47.12
CA GLU A 707 9.14 15.84 -47.49
C GLU A 707 8.19 16.09 -48.68
N ILE A 708 7.26 17.03 -48.52
CA ILE A 708 6.45 17.56 -49.62
C ILE A 708 7.01 18.91 -50.04
N VAL A 709 7.33 19.01 -51.34
CA VAL A 709 7.71 20.25 -52.00
C VAL A 709 6.59 20.68 -52.95
N ILE A 710 6.12 21.91 -52.78
CA ILE A 710 5.30 22.64 -53.76
C ILE A 710 6.24 23.60 -54.50
N PRO A 711 6.47 23.42 -55.82
CA PRO A 711 7.42 24.22 -56.56
C PRO A 711 6.99 25.70 -56.64
N THR A 712 7.95 26.59 -56.89
CA THR A 712 7.64 28.00 -57.17
C THR A 712 6.79 28.10 -58.44
N GLU A 713 5.71 28.86 -58.40
CA GLU A 713 4.77 29.03 -59.51
C GLU A 713 4.45 30.51 -59.72
N GLU A 714 4.31 30.93 -60.97
CA GLU A 714 3.88 32.28 -61.33
C GLU A 714 2.53 32.21 -62.05
N ARG A 715 1.52 32.87 -61.50
CA ARG A 715 0.17 32.91 -62.08
C ARG A 715 -0.16 34.29 -62.58
N CYS A 716 -0.37 34.41 -63.89
CA CYS A 716 -0.70 35.67 -64.53
C CYS A 716 -2.21 35.74 -64.84
N SER A 717 -2.88 36.79 -64.37
CA SER A 717 -4.25 37.08 -64.73
C SER A 717 -4.32 37.96 -65.99
N SER A 718 -4.83 37.41 -67.10
CA SER A 718 -4.96 38.11 -68.39
C SER A 718 -6.31 38.84 -68.58
N GLY A 719 -7.07 39.07 -67.51
CA GLY A 719 -8.38 39.74 -67.58
C GLY A 719 -8.28 41.27 -67.50
N ALA A 720 -8.89 41.99 -68.43
CA ALA A 720 -8.92 43.47 -68.48
C ALA A 720 -9.46 44.15 -67.19
N LEU A 721 -10.26 43.43 -66.39
CA LEU A 721 -10.76 43.88 -65.09
C LEU A 721 -9.72 43.73 -63.96
N ASN A 722 -8.80 42.76 -64.03
CA ASN A 722 -7.78 42.52 -63.01
C ASN A 722 -6.53 43.38 -63.21
N ALA A 723 -6.24 43.81 -64.45
CA ALA A 723 -5.22 44.81 -64.77
C ALA A 723 -5.42 46.14 -63.99
N ILE A 724 -6.68 46.48 -63.67
CA ILE A 724 -7.03 47.69 -62.90
C ILE A 724 -6.63 47.56 -61.43
N ALA A 725 -6.65 46.35 -60.86
CA ALA A 725 -6.35 46.12 -59.45
C ALA A 725 -4.85 46.23 -59.11
N CYS A 726 -3.95 45.97 -60.07
CA CYS A 726 -2.50 46.03 -59.85
C CYS A 726 -1.77 47.12 -60.67
N LEU A 727 -2.51 47.98 -61.38
CA LEU A 727 -1.96 49.08 -62.20
C LEU A 727 -0.95 48.65 -63.29
N ASP A 728 -1.07 47.40 -63.78
CA ASP A 728 -0.24 46.86 -64.86
C ASP A 728 -1.11 46.43 -66.04
N LEU A 729 -0.84 46.98 -67.24
CA LEU A 729 -1.62 46.74 -68.45
C LEU A 729 -1.31 45.37 -69.09
N ASP A 730 -0.20 44.74 -68.71
CA ASP A 730 0.24 43.45 -69.26
C ASP A 730 -0.27 42.24 -68.44
N GLY A 731 -1.05 42.49 -67.38
CA GLY A 731 -1.64 41.48 -66.49
C GLY A 731 -0.87 41.34 -65.18
N CYS A 732 -1.57 41.01 -64.08
CA CYS A 732 -0.91 40.81 -62.78
C CYS A 732 -0.39 39.37 -62.69
N CYS A 733 0.92 39.21 -62.56
CA CYS A 733 1.54 37.95 -62.20
C CYS A 733 1.81 37.92 -60.70
N VAL A 734 1.32 36.87 -60.02
CA VAL A 734 1.60 36.61 -58.61
C VAL A 734 2.51 35.39 -58.53
N THR A 735 3.70 35.56 -57.95
CA THR A 735 4.62 34.46 -57.68
C THR A 735 4.32 33.85 -56.32
N PHE A 736 4.02 32.56 -56.32
CA PHE A 736 3.90 31.73 -55.12
C PHE A 736 5.28 31.10 -54.87
N PRO A 737 5.98 31.44 -53.78
CA PRO A 737 7.29 30.88 -53.49
C PRO A 737 7.19 29.38 -53.20
N GLU A 738 8.29 28.66 -53.43
CA GLU A 738 8.41 27.25 -53.04
C GLU A 738 8.04 27.04 -51.57
N SER A 739 7.23 26.02 -51.31
CA SER A 739 6.85 25.60 -49.95
C SER A 739 7.36 24.19 -49.70
N ARG A 740 8.05 24.00 -48.56
CA ARG A 740 8.58 22.72 -48.10
C ARG A 740 7.97 22.36 -46.76
N MET A 741 7.51 21.13 -46.63
CA MET A 741 6.95 20.59 -45.40
C MET A 741 7.62 19.26 -45.08
N GLU A 742 8.17 19.13 -43.87
CA GLU A 742 8.83 17.90 -43.40
C GLU A 742 7.84 16.76 -43.13
N SER A 743 6.56 17.09 -42.95
CA SER A 743 5.46 16.13 -42.84
C SER A 743 4.17 16.75 -43.37
N PHE A 744 3.25 15.90 -43.81
CA PHE A 744 1.97 16.34 -44.37
C PHE A 744 0.84 15.40 -43.96
N VAL A 745 -0.34 15.97 -43.68
CA VAL A 745 -1.57 15.19 -43.47
C VAL A 745 -2.12 14.85 -44.86
N GLU A 746 -1.97 13.61 -45.29
CA GLU A 746 -2.48 13.15 -46.58
C GLU A 746 -3.97 12.90 -46.56
N GLY A 747 -4.52 12.51 -45.41
CA GLY A 747 -5.87 11.97 -45.31
C GLY A 747 -6.56 12.34 -44.01
N ARG A 748 -7.88 12.52 -44.09
CA ARG A 748 -8.72 12.78 -42.93
C ARG A 748 -10.11 12.17 -43.11
N ILE A 749 -10.65 11.57 -42.04
CA ILE A 749 -12.07 11.26 -41.91
C ILE A 749 -12.63 11.94 -40.66
N GLU A 750 -13.87 12.40 -40.74
CA GLU A 750 -14.59 12.96 -39.61
C GLU A 750 -16.07 12.56 -39.65
N TRP A 751 -16.36 11.46 -38.96
CA TRP A 751 -17.67 10.84 -38.86
C TRP A 751 -18.27 11.16 -37.48
N SER A 752 -18.73 12.40 -37.32
CA SER A 752 -19.15 12.98 -36.05
C SER A 752 -20.64 13.29 -35.95
N THR A 753 -21.45 12.88 -36.95
CA THR A 753 -22.90 13.09 -36.96
C THR A 753 -23.67 11.75 -36.83
N PRO A 754 -24.93 11.75 -36.35
CA PRO A 754 -25.74 10.53 -36.24
C PRO A 754 -25.85 9.70 -37.52
N GLU A 755 -25.89 10.34 -38.68
CA GLU A 755 -25.95 9.69 -39.99
C GLU A 755 -24.61 9.07 -40.38
N THR A 756 -23.52 9.53 -39.76
CA THR A 756 -22.16 9.11 -40.02
C THR A 756 -21.55 8.24 -38.93
N TYR A 757 -22.27 7.92 -37.85
CA TYR A 757 -21.75 6.99 -36.86
C TYR A 757 -21.63 5.55 -37.38
N ILE A 758 -20.61 4.85 -36.92
CA ILE A 758 -20.48 3.40 -37.16
C ILE A 758 -21.17 2.65 -36.03
N THR A 759 -21.74 1.51 -36.35
CA THR A 759 -22.35 0.60 -35.37
C THR A 759 -21.54 -0.68 -35.36
N ILE A 760 -21.00 -1.05 -34.20
CA ILE A 760 -20.24 -2.28 -33.99
C ILE A 760 -21.09 -3.20 -33.09
N THR A 761 -21.57 -4.32 -33.63
CA THR A 761 -22.36 -5.28 -32.85
C THR A 761 -21.47 -6.28 -32.09
N PRO A 762 -21.98 -6.93 -31.02
CA PRO A 762 -21.28 -8.02 -30.33
C PRO A 762 -20.83 -9.12 -31.30
N GLU A 763 -21.69 -9.51 -32.23
CA GLU A 763 -21.40 -10.58 -33.18
C GLU A 763 -20.27 -10.20 -34.14
N GLN A 764 -20.23 -8.94 -34.59
CA GLN A 764 -19.13 -8.46 -35.43
C GLN A 764 -17.82 -8.40 -34.65
N LEU A 765 -17.84 -7.85 -33.43
CA LEU A 765 -16.62 -7.62 -32.68
C LEU A 765 -16.01 -8.91 -32.13
N TYR A 766 -16.77 -9.68 -31.35
CA TYR A 766 -16.21 -10.80 -30.58
C TYR A 766 -15.90 -12.03 -31.43
N THR A 767 -16.38 -12.08 -32.68
CA THR A 767 -15.99 -13.14 -33.64
C THR A 767 -14.78 -12.75 -34.49
N SER A 768 -14.31 -11.50 -34.39
CA SER A 768 -13.20 -10.98 -35.19
C SER A 768 -11.87 -11.05 -34.44
N GLN A 769 -10.83 -11.44 -35.14
CA GLN A 769 -9.45 -11.37 -34.66
C GLN A 769 -8.76 -10.07 -35.10
N GLU A 770 -9.26 -9.44 -36.16
CA GLU A 770 -8.69 -8.23 -36.75
C GLU A 770 -9.79 -7.26 -37.23
N ILE A 771 -9.62 -5.98 -36.91
CA ILE A 771 -10.43 -4.87 -37.44
C ILE A 771 -9.55 -4.09 -38.42
N ILE A 772 -10.00 -3.99 -39.67
CA ILE A 772 -9.32 -3.22 -40.71
C ILE A 772 -10.11 -1.94 -40.96
N MET A 773 -9.46 -0.81 -40.75
CA MET A 773 -10.00 0.51 -41.03
C MET A 773 -9.34 1.09 -42.29
N THR A 774 -10.10 1.78 -43.13
CA THR A 774 -9.58 2.36 -44.37
C THR A 774 -9.70 3.88 -44.32
N LEU A 775 -8.60 4.59 -44.56
CA LEU A 775 -8.57 6.05 -44.64
C LEU A 775 -8.47 6.52 -46.10
N PRO A 776 -9.18 7.59 -46.50
CA PRO A 776 -8.94 8.27 -47.76
C PRO A 776 -7.67 9.11 -47.66
N ALA A 777 -6.85 9.12 -48.71
CA ALA A 777 -5.56 9.82 -48.74
C ALA A 777 -5.33 10.54 -50.08
N LEU A 778 -4.74 11.73 -50.06
CA LEU A 778 -4.25 12.40 -51.27
C LEU A 778 -2.98 11.72 -51.75
N ASN A 779 -2.96 11.26 -53.00
CA ASN A 779 -1.72 10.78 -53.62
C ASN A 779 -0.90 11.95 -54.21
N LEU A 780 -0.53 12.92 -53.37
CA LEU A 780 0.19 14.12 -53.83
C LEU A 780 1.61 13.80 -54.33
N TYR A 781 2.23 12.74 -53.79
CA TYR A 781 3.56 12.28 -54.22
C TYR A 781 3.59 11.78 -55.67
N ALA A 782 2.47 11.30 -56.21
CA ALA A 782 2.36 10.93 -57.62
C ALA A 782 2.36 12.15 -58.56
N VAL A 783 1.96 13.33 -58.08
CA VAL A 783 1.89 14.55 -58.91
C VAL A 783 3.31 15.07 -59.15
N PRO A 784 3.80 15.25 -60.39
CA PRO A 784 5.15 15.72 -60.64
C PRO A 784 5.47 17.08 -59.98
N LEU A 785 6.73 17.29 -59.62
CA LEU A 785 7.26 18.58 -59.11
C LEU A 785 7.39 19.62 -60.24
N VAL A 786 6.29 19.92 -60.90
CA VAL A 786 6.23 20.84 -62.05
C VAL A 786 5.26 21.99 -61.70
N PRO A 787 5.64 23.26 -61.95
CA PRO A 787 4.76 24.41 -61.75
C PRO A 787 3.43 24.23 -62.48
N ASN A 788 2.33 24.68 -61.86
CA ASN A 788 0.96 24.49 -62.33
C ASN A 788 0.43 23.04 -62.30
N LEU A 789 1.26 22.00 -62.09
CA LEU A 789 0.77 20.62 -61.89
C LEU A 789 0.57 20.29 -60.41
N ARG A 790 1.57 20.61 -59.58
CA ARG A 790 1.50 20.50 -58.12
C ARG A 790 1.44 21.91 -57.54
N VAL A 791 0.36 22.24 -56.86
CA VAL A 791 0.01 23.63 -56.53
C VAL A 791 -0.38 23.75 -55.05
N VAL A 792 -0.29 24.95 -54.48
CA VAL A 792 -0.54 25.16 -53.05
C VAL A 792 -1.97 24.82 -52.64
N GLU A 793 -2.94 24.96 -53.54
CA GLU A 793 -4.35 24.60 -53.33
C GLU A 793 -4.57 23.09 -53.17
N ASP A 794 -3.62 22.25 -53.60
CA ASP A 794 -3.68 20.80 -53.36
C ASP A 794 -3.66 20.49 -51.85
N LEU A 795 -2.99 21.33 -51.05
CA LEU A 795 -2.92 21.18 -49.60
C LEU A 795 -4.27 21.44 -48.91
N GLN A 796 -5.13 22.24 -49.53
CA GLN A 796 -6.48 22.54 -49.02
C GLN A 796 -7.45 21.38 -49.28
N GLN A 797 -7.10 20.41 -50.12
CA GLN A 797 -7.99 19.29 -50.48
C GLN A 797 -8.16 18.28 -49.35
N VAL A 798 -7.29 18.28 -48.34
CA VAL A 798 -7.39 17.41 -47.17
C VAL A 798 -8.69 17.65 -46.41
N GLU A 799 -9.09 18.92 -46.23
CA GLU A 799 -10.37 19.26 -45.60
C GLU A 799 -11.55 18.80 -46.45
N LYS A 800 -11.42 18.95 -47.78
CA LYS A 800 -12.47 18.52 -48.72
C LYS A 800 -12.67 17.00 -48.71
N ILE A 801 -11.60 16.23 -48.55
CA ILE A 801 -11.68 14.78 -48.41
C ILE A 801 -12.45 14.37 -47.17
N ALA A 802 -12.26 15.06 -46.04
CA ALA A 802 -13.04 14.77 -44.84
C ALA A 802 -14.54 14.96 -45.09
N GLU A 803 -14.95 16.04 -45.77
CA GLU A 803 -16.34 16.25 -46.18
C GLU A 803 -16.85 15.17 -47.14
N ILE A 804 -16.04 14.80 -48.14
CA ILE A 804 -16.42 13.79 -49.15
C ILE A 804 -16.55 12.40 -48.50
N SER A 805 -15.75 12.11 -47.47
CA SER A 805 -15.81 10.84 -46.71
C SER A 805 -17.16 10.61 -46.03
N ASN A 806 -17.98 11.66 -45.86
CA ASN A 806 -19.34 11.58 -45.32
C ASN A 806 -20.40 11.22 -46.37
N THR A 807 -20.07 11.25 -47.66
CA THR A 807 -20.99 10.84 -48.72
C THR A 807 -21.23 9.34 -48.68
N GLN A 808 -22.46 8.90 -48.95
CA GLN A 808 -22.87 7.50 -48.75
C GLN A 808 -22.02 6.50 -49.54
N ASP A 809 -21.64 6.82 -50.78
CA ASP A 809 -20.86 5.93 -51.65
C ASP A 809 -19.41 5.77 -51.16
N ILE A 810 -18.76 6.90 -50.81
CA ILE A 810 -17.38 6.88 -50.30
C ILE A 810 -17.33 6.25 -48.92
N ARG A 811 -18.29 6.57 -48.05
CA ARG A 811 -18.41 5.94 -46.73
C ARG A 811 -18.51 4.42 -46.84
N LYS A 812 -19.34 3.90 -47.75
CA LYS A 812 -19.48 2.46 -47.98
C LYS A 812 -18.17 1.83 -48.47
N ALA A 813 -17.38 2.55 -49.25
CA ALA A 813 -16.07 2.09 -49.68
C ALA A 813 -15.01 2.12 -48.56
N LEU A 814 -15.17 3.00 -47.56
CA LEU A 814 -14.31 3.12 -46.39
C LEU A 814 -14.80 2.29 -45.20
N ASP A 815 -15.81 1.44 -45.40
CA ASP A 815 -16.47 0.70 -44.32
C ASP A 815 -15.49 -0.24 -43.60
N ILE A 816 -15.76 -0.45 -42.32
CA ILE A 816 -14.88 -1.21 -41.44
C ILE A 816 -15.02 -2.70 -41.74
N THR A 817 -13.88 -3.36 -41.93
CA THR A 817 -13.86 -4.81 -42.18
C THR A 817 -13.49 -5.55 -40.90
N PHE A 818 -14.32 -6.50 -40.53
CA PHE A 818 -14.19 -7.40 -39.39
C PHE A 818 -13.75 -8.78 -39.91
N LYS A 819 -12.58 -9.27 -39.48
CA LYS A 819 -11.95 -10.51 -39.98
C LYS A 819 -11.76 -11.57 -38.91
#